data_AF-A0A1Y2JKJ5-F1
#
_entry.id   AF-A0A1Y2JKJ5-F1
#
_cell.length_a   1.000
_cell.length_b   1.000
_cell.length_c   1.000
_cell.angle_alpha   90.00
_cell.angle_beta   90.00
_cell.angle_gamma   90.00
#
_symmetry.space_group_name_H-M   'P 1'
#
loop_
_entity.id
_entity.type
_entity.pdbx_description
1 polymer ?
#
loop_
_entity_poly.entity_id
_entity_poly.type
_entity_poly.pdbx_seq_one_letter_code
_entity_poly.pdbx_strand_id
1 'polypeptide(L)'
;MAPSASFRKCDFQVHSCRDPNWEGQRPVGIGDALTGGKKATAVDVEAARKAWAKGLVDKCVHKGLRAIAITDHHEMVMVRYLIDEVQSRMKAGKDPDLWVFPGMELTLQGGCQCLILFDSDLEQRWWTQAIGTLGINHAALDETAAKGGSVTQLPYPYPDIATRLDAIKELKGRFIILPNVSGGGQYTVVTDGEHKNFREMPYVGGYLDKGQNIHNLQPRLKTRLSGTDSTWGNRLIYPLPTTDSREAGYPRLGSNDTWIKISGSTAESIRQAFLGCDSRISLAIPAYPSIVVRSLRVKGTHPLEDMELDFSPEFNAVIGGRGSGKSTLLEYIAFGLGRSCFDLTDKPYSGLTRLSELVKETVIAKSGEVTLVVTQDGADFEITRAATTRFAPQVKYPNGKKEILTPKEVRALFPAVAYSQGELSELGREARDKTSVDDLLTFVRAPHKSEADEADSAIKKAKNGMAKVARDFAQLWTLTAEKAKAENRLAAATARITALQSTLPKLQDSDQATLDRNQDVVEIGQQAERQKADLMELQELVEEVAGRLATTQRLRSELKDVVITGVKTSSEKVLAQIGVKVDALNAELAAGRKALNPGYGKVEKFVTDHKKAHDAIVSKIGAQRTVAKQIAELQKTSATEKDQITQLAKKIAALGDLNKRYREARAALKKSVDDQAQGLKGWASQIEQLSSGSVSVAVADDGDLSDIYAAFDTLAVRTHSQEGARNKKLGERITLDGFGARSIR
;
A
#
# COMPACT_ATOMS: atom_id res chain seq x y z
N MET A 1 -25.71 10.66 16.74
CA MET A 1 -25.65 10.77 15.27
C MET A 1 -26.40 9.58 14.69
N ALA A 2 -27.20 9.77 13.63
CA ALA A 2 -27.72 8.63 12.89
C ALA A 2 -26.53 7.82 12.33
N PRO A 3 -26.57 6.47 12.36
CA PRO A 3 -25.48 5.67 11.81
C PRO A 3 -25.30 6.02 10.32
N SER A 4 -24.05 6.14 9.89
CA SER A 4 -23.74 6.30 8.47
C SER A 4 -24.27 5.10 7.68
N ALA A 5 -24.77 5.34 6.47
CA ALA A 5 -25.26 4.26 5.62
C ALA A 5 -24.13 3.26 5.36
N SER A 6 -24.41 1.97 5.50
CA SER A 6 -23.45 0.89 5.30
C SER A 6 -24.09 -0.25 4.52
N PHE A 7 -23.29 -1.00 3.78
CA PHE A 7 -23.78 -2.18 3.09
C PHE A 7 -24.20 -3.26 4.08
N ARG A 8 -25.43 -3.75 3.91
CA ARG A 8 -26.00 -4.89 4.62
C ARG A 8 -26.32 -5.97 3.60
N LYS A 9 -25.97 -7.22 3.89
CA LYS A 9 -26.42 -8.35 3.09
C LYS A 9 -27.90 -8.58 3.36
N CYS A 10 -28.71 -8.61 2.31
CA CYS A 10 -30.16 -8.53 2.37
C CYS A 10 -30.84 -9.73 1.72
N ASP A 11 -32.02 -10.08 2.24
CA ASP A 11 -32.99 -10.93 1.54
C ASP A 11 -34.42 -10.46 1.86
N PHE A 12 -35.07 -9.81 0.90
CA PHE A 12 -36.36 -9.14 1.11
C PHE A 12 -37.57 -9.97 0.70
N GLN A 13 -37.41 -11.25 0.38
CA GLN A 13 -38.51 -12.16 0.10
C GLN A 13 -38.27 -13.49 0.82
N VAL A 14 -38.60 -13.50 2.11
CA VAL A 14 -38.49 -14.68 2.96
C VAL A 14 -39.87 -15.01 3.48
N HIS A 15 -40.31 -16.23 3.23
CA HIS A 15 -41.57 -16.74 3.73
C HIS A 15 -41.36 -17.42 5.08
N SER A 16 -42.36 -17.34 5.93
CA SER A 16 -42.44 -18.10 7.17
C SER A 16 -43.10 -19.45 6.93
N CYS A 17 -43.06 -20.28 7.97
CA CYS A 17 -43.76 -21.55 8.01
C CYS A 17 -45.29 -21.46 7.92
N ARG A 18 -45.88 -20.26 8.04
CA ARG A 18 -47.32 -20.06 7.84
C ARG A 18 -47.69 -19.94 6.37
N ASP A 19 -46.76 -19.55 5.50
CA ASP A 19 -47.05 -19.37 4.08
C ASP A 19 -47.75 -20.60 3.48
N PRO A 20 -48.83 -20.42 2.69
CA PRO A 20 -49.58 -21.55 2.13
C PRO A 20 -48.71 -22.50 1.30
N ASN A 21 -47.64 -21.98 0.69
CA ASN A 21 -46.72 -22.71 -0.18
C ASN A 21 -45.42 -23.13 0.54
N TRP A 22 -45.34 -22.98 1.88
CA TRP A 22 -44.18 -23.44 2.64
C TRP A 22 -43.94 -24.95 2.51
N GLU A 23 -42.69 -25.31 2.25
CA GLU A 23 -42.20 -26.67 2.09
C GLU A 23 -41.45 -27.14 3.34
N GLY A 24 -41.89 -28.26 3.93
CA GLY A 24 -41.30 -28.87 5.12
C GLY A 24 -42.15 -28.74 6.38
N GLN A 25 -41.54 -29.03 7.54
CA GLN A 25 -42.26 -29.07 8.81
C GLN A 25 -42.73 -27.67 9.24
N ARG A 26 -43.96 -27.60 9.75
CA ARG A 26 -44.58 -26.38 10.28
C ARG A 26 -44.61 -26.45 11.81
N PRO A 27 -44.46 -25.32 12.52
CA PRO A 27 -44.90 -25.20 13.89
C PRO A 27 -46.36 -25.59 14.01
N VAL A 28 -46.71 -26.20 15.14
CA VAL A 28 -48.09 -26.63 15.43
C VAL A 28 -49.02 -25.43 15.54
N GLY A 29 -50.27 -25.62 15.12
CA GLY A 29 -51.40 -24.74 15.38
C GLY A 29 -52.27 -25.28 16.52
N ILE A 30 -53.20 -24.45 17.03
CA ILE A 30 -54.11 -24.88 18.10
C ILE A 30 -54.95 -26.06 17.61
N GLY A 31 -54.98 -27.13 18.40
CA GLY A 31 -55.75 -28.34 18.08
C GLY A 31 -54.98 -29.41 17.29
N ASP A 32 -53.79 -29.09 16.77
CA ASP A 32 -52.93 -30.06 16.08
C ASP A 32 -52.44 -31.17 17.03
N ALA A 33 -52.23 -32.36 16.51
CA ALA A 33 -51.73 -33.49 17.31
C ALA A 33 -50.24 -33.32 17.66
N LEU A 34 -49.93 -33.37 18.96
CA LEU A 34 -48.58 -33.45 19.50
C LEU A 34 -48.13 -34.90 19.69
N THR A 35 -46.82 -35.09 19.86
CA THR A 35 -46.23 -36.38 20.24
C THR A 35 -46.90 -36.91 21.52
N GLY A 36 -47.45 -38.13 21.45
CA GLY A 36 -48.21 -38.72 22.55
C GLY A 36 -49.72 -38.43 22.56
N GLY A 37 -50.28 -37.89 21.46
CA GLY A 37 -51.73 -37.83 21.23
C GLY A 37 -52.46 -36.66 21.89
N LYS A 38 -51.75 -35.74 22.55
CA LYS A 38 -52.32 -34.50 23.08
C LYS A 38 -52.57 -33.50 21.95
N LYS A 39 -53.57 -32.63 22.09
CA LYS A 39 -53.78 -31.50 21.18
C LYS A 39 -52.96 -30.29 21.62
N ALA A 40 -52.37 -29.59 20.67
CA ALA A 40 -51.58 -28.39 20.91
C ALA A 40 -52.45 -27.26 21.48
N THR A 41 -51.97 -26.66 22.56
CA THR A 41 -52.57 -25.50 23.23
C THR A 41 -51.96 -24.21 22.72
N ALA A 42 -52.53 -23.06 23.10
CA ALA A 42 -51.94 -21.75 22.79
C ALA A 42 -50.49 -21.61 23.29
N VAL A 43 -50.16 -22.23 24.44
CA VAL A 43 -48.79 -22.22 24.99
C VAL A 43 -47.83 -23.00 24.10
N ASP A 44 -48.26 -24.14 23.55
CA ASP A 44 -47.45 -24.95 22.66
C ASP A 44 -47.19 -24.23 21.33
N VAL A 45 -48.21 -23.57 20.77
CA VAL A 45 -48.09 -22.75 19.56
C VAL A 45 -47.11 -21.59 19.78
N GLU A 46 -47.26 -20.85 20.87
CA GLU A 46 -46.36 -19.75 21.24
C GLU A 46 -44.91 -20.23 21.38
N ALA A 47 -44.68 -21.36 22.06
CA ALA A 47 -43.36 -21.93 22.23
C ALA A 47 -42.75 -22.37 20.88
N ALA A 48 -43.52 -23.02 20.02
CA ALA A 48 -43.07 -23.47 18.71
C ALA A 48 -42.71 -22.30 17.77
N ARG A 49 -43.48 -21.20 17.79
CA ARG A 49 -43.20 -20.00 16.99
C ARG A 49 -41.96 -19.25 17.48
N LYS A 50 -41.75 -19.15 18.80
CA LYS A 50 -40.50 -18.61 19.37
C LYS A 50 -39.29 -19.47 18.99
N ALA A 51 -39.42 -20.79 19.01
CA ALA A 51 -38.36 -21.70 18.57
C ALA A 51 -38.03 -21.53 17.08
N TRP A 52 -39.05 -21.37 16.23
CA TRP A 52 -38.88 -21.04 14.80
C TRP A 52 -38.12 -19.72 14.60
N ALA A 53 -38.53 -18.66 15.31
CA ALA A 53 -37.91 -17.34 15.20
C ALA A 53 -36.43 -17.38 15.59
N LYS A 54 -36.11 -18.03 16.71
CA LYS A 54 -34.74 -18.27 17.16
C LYS A 54 -33.90 -18.97 16.08
N GLY A 55 -34.44 -20.06 15.50
CA GLY A 55 -33.75 -20.81 14.45
C GLY A 55 -33.50 -19.98 13.18
N LEU A 56 -34.44 -19.12 12.80
CA LEU A 56 -34.26 -18.22 11.65
C LEU A 56 -33.23 -17.13 11.92
N VAL A 57 -33.22 -16.51 13.11
CA VAL A 57 -32.15 -15.55 13.48
C VAL A 57 -30.78 -16.21 13.46
N ASP A 58 -30.65 -17.40 14.04
CA ASP A 58 -29.38 -18.15 14.05
C ASP A 58 -28.90 -18.45 12.62
N LYS A 59 -29.83 -18.80 11.72
CA LYS A 59 -29.51 -19.03 10.31
C LYS A 59 -29.10 -17.76 9.57
N CYS A 60 -29.75 -16.63 9.84
CA CYS A 60 -29.39 -15.33 9.27
C CYS A 60 -27.99 -14.92 9.69
N VAL A 61 -27.67 -15.00 10.99
CA VAL A 61 -26.34 -14.69 11.53
C VAL A 61 -25.28 -15.60 10.90
N HIS A 62 -25.54 -16.91 10.84
CA HIS A 62 -24.61 -17.87 10.22
C HIS A 62 -24.35 -17.58 8.73
N LYS A 63 -25.35 -17.11 7.99
CA LYS A 63 -25.22 -16.73 6.57
C LYS A 63 -24.72 -15.29 6.36
N GLY A 64 -24.45 -14.54 7.43
CA GLY A 64 -24.02 -13.14 7.37
C GLY A 64 -25.09 -12.17 6.87
N LEU A 65 -26.38 -12.53 6.97
CA LEU A 65 -27.48 -11.63 6.64
C LEU A 65 -27.63 -10.56 7.73
N ARG A 66 -27.78 -9.31 7.29
CA ARG A 66 -27.87 -8.13 8.16
C ARG A 66 -29.18 -7.36 8.00
N ALA A 67 -30.00 -7.73 7.02
CA ALA A 67 -31.36 -7.27 6.87
C ALA A 67 -32.22 -8.31 6.13
N ILE A 68 -33.43 -8.58 6.58
CA ILE A 68 -34.39 -9.44 5.89
C ILE A 68 -35.80 -8.89 5.97
N ALA A 69 -36.67 -9.32 5.06
CA ALA A 69 -38.10 -9.08 5.18
C ALA A 69 -38.88 -10.39 5.21
N ILE A 70 -39.86 -10.49 6.12
CA ILE A 70 -40.80 -11.61 6.16
C ILE A 70 -42.02 -11.20 5.35
N THR A 71 -42.28 -11.92 4.26
CA THR A 71 -43.25 -11.53 3.22
C THR A 71 -44.23 -12.67 2.94
N ASP A 72 -44.91 -13.16 3.97
CA ASP A 72 -45.96 -14.16 3.79
C ASP A 72 -47.08 -13.62 2.89
N HIS A 73 -47.78 -14.52 2.18
CA HIS A 73 -48.90 -14.13 1.35
C HIS A 73 -50.04 -13.55 2.21
N HIS A 74 -50.31 -12.25 2.04
CA HIS A 74 -51.45 -11.53 2.64
C HIS A 74 -51.55 -11.57 4.18
N GLU A 75 -50.48 -11.91 4.91
CA GLU A 75 -50.46 -11.87 6.38
C GLU A 75 -49.08 -11.48 6.96
N MET A 76 -49.06 -11.05 8.23
CA MET A 76 -47.82 -10.67 8.95
C MET A 76 -47.75 -11.32 10.35
N VAL A 77 -48.31 -12.51 10.52
CA VAL A 77 -48.44 -13.15 11.85
C VAL A 77 -47.08 -13.54 12.43
N MET A 78 -46.17 -14.08 11.62
CA MET A 78 -44.91 -14.65 12.11
C MET A 78 -43.81 -13.61 12.37
N VAL A 79 -43.83 -12.46 11.68
CA VAL A 79 -42.73 -11.48 11.75
C VAL A 79 -42.54 -10.90 13.15
N ARG A 80 -43.61 -10.78 13.96
CA ARG A 80 -43.52 -10.29 15.34
C ARG A 80 -42.57 -11.13 16.20
N TYR A 81 -42.61 -12.46 16.07
CA TYR A 81 -41.75 -13.35 16.86
C TYR A 81 -40.28 -13.17 16.51
N LEU A 82 -39.99 -12.83 15.25
CA LEU A 82 -38.64 -12.57 14.78
C LEU A 82 -38.11 -11.23 15.30
N ILE A 83 -38.94 -10.20 15.28
CA ILE A 83 -38.63 -8.88 15.87
C ILE A 83 -38.39 -9.02 17.37
N ASP A 84 -39.26 -9.74 18.08
CA ASP A 84 -39.14 -9.97 19.53
C ASP A 84 -37.84 -10.72 19.88
N GLU A 85 -37.46 -11.73 19.10
CA GLU A 85 -36.19 -12.47 19.30
C GLU A 85 -34.97 -11.56 19.08
N VAL A 86 -34.94 -10.75 18.01
CA VAL A 86 -33.84 -9.80 17.76
C VAL A 86 -33.75 -8.78 18.90
N GLN A 87 -34.87 -8.19 19.31
CA GLN A 87 -34.91 -7.24 20.42
C GLN A 87 -34.48 -7.87 21.75
N SER A 88 -34.86 -9.13 22.00
CA SER A 88 -34.45 -9.87 23.19
C SER A 88 -32.93 -10.08 23.24
N ARG A 89 -32.32 -10.45 22.11
CA ARG A 89 -30.86 -10.58 21.98
C ARG A 89 -30.13 -9.25 22.17
N MET A 90 -30.65 -8.16 21.60
CA MET A 90 -30.09 -6.82 21.81
C MET A 90 -30.12 -6.42 23.29
N LYS A 91 -31.24 -6.64 23.99
CA LYS A 91 -31.37 -6.37 25.44
C LYS A 91 -30.42 -7.23 26.29
N ALA A 92 -30.09 -8.43 25.82
CA ALA A 92 -29.13 -9.33 26.45
C ALA A 92 -27.65 -9.02 26.10
N GLY A 93 -27.37 -7.95 25.36
CA GLY A 93 -26.01 -7.58 24.94
C GLY A 93 -25.42 -8.47 23.84
N LYS A 94 -26.26 -9.22 23.12
CA LYS A 94 -25.88 -10.13 22.02
C LYS A 94 -26.48 -9.67 20.70
N ASP A 95 -26.23 -8.41 20.33
CA ASP A 95 -26.80 -7.82 19.12
C ASP A 95 -26.47 -8.68 17.88
N PRO A 96 -27.47 -9.28 17.20
CA PRO A 96 -27.25 -10.06 16.00
C PRO A 96 -26.97 -9.19 14.77
N ASP A 97 -27.10 -7.87 14.88
CA ASP A 97 -26.94 -6.90 13.79
C ASP A 97 -27.82 -7.23 12.56
N LEU A 98 -29.06 -7.62 12.84
CA LEU A 98 -30.05 -8.06 11.87
C LEU A 98 -31.28 -7.13 11.90
N TRP A 99 -31.55 -6.46 10.78
CA TRP A 99 -32.80 -5.69 10.62
C TRP A 99 -33.90 -6.57 10.04
N VAL A 100 -35.11 -6.44 10.60
CA VAL A 100 -36.27 -7.25 10.20
C VAL A 100 -37.37 -6.31 9.74
N PHE A 101 -37.70 -6.37 8.46
CA PHE A 101 -38.79 -5.59 7.87
C PHE A 101 -40.09 -6.42 7.89
N PRO A 102 -41.16 -5.93 8.54
CA PRO A 102 -42.51 -6.47 8.35
C PRO A 102 -42.94 -6.29 6.89
N GLY A 103 -43.55 -7.30 6.29
CA GLY A 103 -44.02 -7.18 4.92
C GLY A 103 -44.99 -8.26 4.51
N MET A 104 -45.50 -8.16 3.29
CA MET A 104 -46.38 -9.16 2.68
C MET A 104 -46.04 -9.32 1.20
N GLU A 105 -46.24 -10.54 0.70
CA GLU A 105 -46.38 -10.74 -0.74
C GLU A 105 -47.87 -10.61 -1.12
N LEU A 106 -48.18 -9.58 -1.91
CA LEU A 106 -49.52 -9.28 -2.37
C LEU A 106 -49.76 -9.94 -3.73
N THR A 107 -50.87 -10.65 -3.89
CA THR A 107 -51.41 -11.05 -5.20
C THR A 107 -52.60 -10.15 -5.58
N LEU A 108 -52.53 -9.53 -6.75
CA LEU A 108 -53.44 -8.48 -7.22
C LEU A 108 -54.18 -8.86 -8.50
N GLN A 109 -54.97 -7.92 -9.03
CA GLN A 109 -55.68 -8.05 -10.30
C GLN A 109 -54.72 -8.48 -11.42
N GLY A 110 -55.18 -9.40 -12.27
CA GLY A 110 -54.37 -9.97 -13.35
C GLY A 110 -53.32 -10.97 -12.86
N GLY A 111 -53.35 -11.35 -11.58
CA GLY A 111 -52.38 -12.28 -10.98
C GLY A 111 -51.05 -11.65 -10.62
N CYS A 112 -50.84 -10.35 -10.87
CA CYS A 112 -49.58 -9.68 -10.58
C CYS A 112 -49.23 -9.75 -9.09
N GLN A 113 -47.94 -9.92 -8.78
CA GLN A 113 -47.43 -9.95 -7.42
C GLN A 113 -46.58 -8.72 -7.09
N CYS A 114 -46.65 -8.28 -5.84
CA CYS A 114 -45.86 -7.18 -5.30
C CYS A 114 -45.45 -7.49 -3.87
N LEU A 115 -44.21 -7.20 -3.50
CA LEU A 115 -43.80 -7.13 -2.10
C LEU A 115 -44.16 -5.75 -1.56
N ILE A 116 -44.71 -5.72 -0.34
CA ILE A 116 -44.82 -4.50 0.46
C ILE A 116 -43.99 -4.68 1.73
N LEU A 117 -43.08 -3.75 2.01
CA LEU A 117 -42.22 -3.75 3.19
C LEU A 117 -42.49 -2.48 4.01
N PHE A 118 -42.63 -2.63 5.32
CA PHE A 118 -42.87 -1.53 6.27
C PHE A 118 -41.63 -1.23 7.10
N ASP A 119 -41.56 -0.03 7.68
CA ASP A 119 -40.55 0.31 8.68
C ASP A 119 -40.54 -0.70 9.83
N SER A 120 -39.35 -1.10 10.30
CA SER A 120 -39.21 -2.08 11.38
C SER A 120 -39.79 -1.64 12.72
N ASP A 121 -39.90 -0.32 12.95
CA ASP A 121 -40.44 0.28 14.17
C ASP A 121 -41.93 0.64 14.04
N LEU A 122 -42.59 0.25 12.95
CA LEU A 122 -44.03 0.46 12.78
C LEU A 122 -44.83 -0.42 13.77
N GLU A 123 -45.71 0.19 14.55
CA GLU A 123 -46.53 -0.53 15.53
C GLU A 123 -47.52 -1.51 14.88
N GLN A 124 -47.77 -2.65 15.52
CA GLN A 124 -48.63 -3.73 14.99
C GLN A 124 -50.04 -3.28 14.61
N ARG A 125 -50.63 -2.30 15.31
CA ARG A 125 -51.97 -1.76 14.97
C ARG A 125 -52.03 -1.21 13.54
N TRP A 126 -50.93 -0.62 13.07
CA TRP A 126 -50.85 -0.06 11.72
C TRP A 126 -50.67 -1.15 10.67
N TRP A 127 -50.10 -2.31 11.04
CA TRP A 127 -50.08 -3.49 10.19
C TRP A 127 -51.51 -3.98 9.94
N THR A 128 -52.30 -4.14 11.01
CA THR A 128 -53.71 -4.54 10.91
C THR A 128 -54.52 -3.56 10.07
N GLN A 129 -54.30 -2.25 10.26
CA GLN A 129 -55.00 -1.22 9.48
C GLN A 129 -54.57 -1.22 8.00
N ALA A 130 -53.28 -1.46 7.71
CA ALA A 130 -52.79 -1.63 6.34
C ALA A 130 -53.47 -2.84 5.66
N ILE A 131 -53.49 -4.00 6.31
CA ILE A 131 -54.14 -5.23 5.81
C ILE A 131 -55.62 -4.94 5.49
N GLY A 132 -56.35 -4.33 6.43
CA GLY A 132 -57.77 -3.98 6.22
C GLY A 132 -57.99 -2.97 5.08
N THR A 133 -57.13 -1.97 4.95
CA THR A 133 -57.20 -0.95 3.88
C THR A 133 -56.92 -1.52 2.50
N LEU A 134 -56.07 -2.55 2.43
CA LEU A 134 -55.82 -3.31 1.21
C LEU A 134 -57.00 -4.22 0.83
N GLY A 135 -58.01 -4.37 1.69
CA GLY A 135 -59.17 -5.24 1.45
C GLY A 135 -58.91 -6.72 1.72
N ILE A 136 -57.83 -7.04 2.44
CA ILE A 136 -57.55 -8.40 2.90
C ILE A 136 -58.44 -8.69 4.11
N ASN A 137 -59.20 -9.78 4.07
CA ASN A 137 -60.14 -10.12 5.14
C ASN A 137 -59.42 -10.67 6.38
N HIS A 138 -58.86 -9.77 7.18
CA HIS A 138 -58.16 -10.11 8.42
C HIS A 138 -59.06 -10.82 9.43
N ALA A 139 -60.36 -10.55 9.45
CA ALA A 139 -61.30 -11.19 10.39
C ALA A 139 -61.51 -12.68 10.10
N ALA A 140 -61.20 -13.14 8.88
CA ALA A 140 -61.25 -14.55 8.50
C ALA A 140 -59.90 -15.29 8.70
N LEU A 141 -58.84 -14.59 9.13
CA LEU A 141 -57.55 -15.21 9.40
C LEU A 141 -57.57 -15.94 10.75
N ASP A 142 -57.36 -17.26 10.73
CA ASP A 142 -56.99 -17.99 11.94
C ASP A 142 -55.49 -17.81 12.20
N GLU A 143 -55.16 -16.79 13.00
CA GLU A 143 -53.79 -16.52 13.43
C GLU A 143 -53.18 -17.66 14.26
N THR A 144 -53.98 -18.59 14.75
CA THR A 144 -53.55 -19.68 15.64
C THR A 144 -53.31 -21.01 14.92
N ALA A 145 -53.73 -21.12 13.66
CA ALA A 145 -53.47 -22.28 12.81
C ALA A 145 -51.98 -22.49 12.51
N ALA A 146 -51.61 -23.70 12.05
CA ALA A 146 -50.27 -23.99 11.56
C ALA A 146 -49.99 -23.40 10.16
N LYS A 147 -51.05 -23.20 9.38
CA LYS A 147 -51.01 -22.75 7.98
C LYS A 147 -51.90 -21.52 7.80
N GLY A 148 -51.44 -20.58 6.98
CA GLY A 148 -52.21 -19.42 6.53
C GLY A 148 -53.42 -19.80 5.68
N GLY A 149 -54.33 -18.83 5.54
CA GLY A 149 -55.54 -18.97 4.73
C GLY A 149 -55.25 -19.08 3.22
N SER A 150 -56.29 -19.34 2.43
CA SER A 150 -56.17 -19.29 0.97
C SER A 150 -56.02 -17.84 0.50
N VAL A 151 -55.06 -17.60 -0.39
CA VAL A 151 -54.80 -16.27 -0.96
C VAL A 151 -55.89 -15.93 -1.97
N THR A 152 -56.51 -14.75 -1.83
CA THR A 152 -57.53 -14.25 -2.76
C THR A 152 -57.01 -13.00 -3.46
N GLN A 153 -57.18 -12.91 -4.77
CA GLN A 153 -56.64 -11.77 -5.53
C GLN A 153 -57.33 -10.46 -5.12
N LEU A 154 -56.52 -9.42 -4.88
CA LEU A 154 -57.04 -8.09 -4.61
C LEU A 154 -57.64 -7.49 -5.90
N PRO A 155 -58.84 -6.89 -5.86
CA PRO A 155 -59.63 -6.57 -7.06
C PRO A 155 -59.21 -5.27 -7.77
N TYR A 156 -57.96 -4.82 -7.58
CA TYR A 156 -57.44 -3.57 -8.10
C TYR A 156 -55.99 -3.74 -8.56
N PRO A 157 -55.50 -2.86 -9.47
CA PRO A 157 -54.15 -2.98 -10.02
C PRO A 157 -53.10 -2.48 -9.02
N TYR A 158 -51.87 -2.93 -9.21
CA TYR A 158 -50.76 -2.61 -8.30
C TYR A 158 -50.35 -1.13 -8.19
N PRO A 159 -50.60 -0.22 -9.15
CA PRO A 159 -50.36 1.21 -8.95
C PRO A 159 -51.20 1.82 -7.81
N ASP A 160 -52.37 1.25 -7.51
CA ASP A 160 -53.32 1.81 -6.53
C ASP A 160 -52.90 1.58 -5.07
N ILE A 161 -51.96 0.65 -4.80
CA ILE A 161 -51.58 0.25 -3.43
C ILE A 161 -51.10 1.46 -2.61
N ALA A 162 -50.19 2.27 -3.18
CA ALA A 162 -49.66 3.44 -2.47
C ALA A 162 -50.74 4.46 -2.13
N THR A 163 -51.61 4.82 -3.08
CA THR A 163 -52.69 5.78 -2.85
C THR A 163 -53.64 5.33 -1.75
N ARG A 164 -53.93 4.02 -1.66
CA ARG A 164 -54.77 3.44 -0.61
C ARG A 164 -54.14 3.58 0.77
N LEU A 165 -52.84 3.27 0.89
CA LEU A 165 -52.14 3.31 2.18
C LEU A 165 -51.75 4.72 2.62
N ASP A 166 -51.45 5.61 1.67
CA ASP A 166 -51.14 7.03 1.94
C ASP A 166 -52.35 7.80 2.50
N ALA A 167 -53.57 7.25 2.37
CA ALA A 167 -54.76 7.77 3.05
C ALA A 167 -54.66 7.66 4.59
N ILE A 168 -53.77 6.80 5.10
CA ILE A 168 -53.48 6.65 6.53
C ILE A 168 -52.21 7.44 6.85
N LYS A 169 -52.37 8.50 7.65
CA LYS A 169 -51.29 9.43 8.00
C LYS A 169 -50.06 8.72 8.57
N GLU A 170 -50.26 7.71 9.39
CA GLU A 170 -49.21 6.98 10.09
C GLU A 170 -48.48 5.96 9.22
N LEU A 171 -49.03 5.58 8.05
CA LEU A 171 -48.38 4.72 7.07
C LEU A 171 -47.61 5.52 6.01
N LYS A 172 -48.01 6.76 5.75
CA LYS A 172 -47.42 7.60 4.70
C LYS A 172 -45.90 7.73 4.88
N GLY A 173 -45.14 7.29 3.88
CA GLY A 173 -43.67 7.30 3.88
C GLY A 173 -43.01 6.21 4.72
N ARG A 174 -43.78 5.27 5.28
CA ARG A 174 -43.31 4.17 6.15
C ARG A 174 -43.46 2.79 5.52
N PHE A 175 -43.66 2.74 4.21
CA PHE A 175 -43.69 1.52 3.42
C PHE A 175 -43.03 1.72 2.05
N ILE A 176 -42.58 0.63 1.45
CA ILE A 176 -42.09 0.56 0.07
C ILE A 176 -42.73 -0.63 -0.63
N ILE A 177 -43.08 -0.46 -1.90
CA ILE A 177 -43.67 -1.48 -2.74
C ILE A 177 -42.69 -1.84 -3.85
N LEU A 178 -42.47 -3.14 -4.04
CA LEU A 178 -41.60 -3.70 -5.06
C LEU A 178 -42.44 -4.68 -5.91
N PRO A 179 -42.89 -4.29 -7.11
CA PRO A 179 -43.56 -5.20 -8.02
C PRO A 179 -42.63 -6.31 -8.53
N ASN A 180 -43.21 -7.46 -8.86
CA ASN A 180 -42.49 -8.56 -9.51
C ASN A 180 -42.19 -8.17 -10.95
N VAL A 181 -40.92 -7.99 -11.28
CA VAL A 181 -40.45 -7.63 -12.63
C VAL A 181 -39.69 -8.77 -13.29
N SER A 182 -39.89 -10.00 -12.81
CA SER A 182 -39.27 -11.21 -13.35
C SER A 182 -39.61 -11.43 -14.83
N GLY A 183 -38.66 -11.99 -15.57
CA GLY A 183 -38.90 -12.47 -16.93
C GLY A 183 -39.69 -13.77 -16.93
N GLY A 184 -40.83 -13.76 -17.61
CA GLY A 184 -41.72 -14.91 -17.72
C GLY A 184 -42.51 -15.21 -16.43
N GLY A 185 -43.58 -16.00 -16.58
CA GLY A 185 -44.50 -16.32 -15.49
C GLY A 185 -45.74 -15.42 -15.45
N GLN A 186 -46.75 -15.88 -14.74
CA GLN A 186 -48.08 -15.24 -14.67
C GLN A 186 -48.20 -14.14 -13.62
N TYR A 187 -47.16 -13.92 -12.81
CA TYR A 187 -47.17 -13.01 -11.67
C TYR A 187 -46.40 -11.70 -11.90
N THR A 188 -45.74 -11.56 -13.05
CA THR A 188 -44.93 -10.37 -13.38
C THR A 188 -45.80 -9.20 -13.83
N VAL A 189 -45.38 -7.97 -13.50
CA VAL A 189 -46.02 -6.74 -13.98
C VAL A 189 -45.56 -6.34 -15.38
N VAL A 190 -44.56 -7.02 -15.94
CA VAL A 190 -43.95 -6.68 -17.24
C VAL A 190 -44.51 -7.56 -18.36
N THR A 191 -45.84 -7.58 -18.48
CA THR A 191 -46.58 -8.36 -19.49
C THR A 191 -47.08 -7.49 -20.64
N ASP A 192 -47.20 -8.08 -21.83
CA ASP A 192 -47.70 -7.35 -23.00
C ASP A 192 -49.16 -6.89 -22.77
N GLY A 193 -49.41 -5.59 -22.95
CA GLY A 193 -50.70 -4.96 -22.62
C GLY A 193 -50.68 -4.12 -21.34
N GLU A 194 -49.84 -4.45 -20.36
CA GLU A 194 -49.84 -3.82 -19.02
C GLU A 194 -48.98 -2.55 -18.88
N HIS A 195 -48.42 -2.07 -19.99
CA HIS A 195 -47.60 -0.85 -20.06
C HIS A 195 -48.28 0.43 -19.54
N LYS A 196 -49.62 0.47 -19.46
CA LYS A 196 -50.34 1.58 -18.80
C LYS A 196 -50.10 1.56 -17.29
N ASN A 197 -50.43 0.45 -16.62
CA ASN A 197 -50.25 0.28 -15.19
C ASN A 197 -48.77 0.44 -14.79
N PHE A 198 -47.85 -0.03 -15.63
CA PHE A 198 -46.41 0.13 -15.39
C PHE A 198 -45.95 1.58 -15.41
N ARG A 199 -46.45 2.42 -16.33
CA ARG A 199 -46.12 3.85 -16.36
C ARG A 199 -46.76 4.62 -15.20
N GLU A 200 -47.95 4.21 -14.76
CA GLU A 200 -48.70 4.87 -13.70
C GLU A 200 -48.17 4.55 -12.29
N MET A 201 -47.50 3.41 -12.09
CA MET A 201 -46.98 3.04 -10.76
C MET A 201 -46.02 4.12 -10.23
N PRO A 202 -46.01 4.46 -8.93
CA PRO A 202 -45.06 5.41 -8.35
C PRO A 202 -43.74 4.77 -7.85
N TYR A 203 -43.58 3.46 -8.06
CA TYR A 203 -42.51 2.66 -7.45
C TYR A 203 -41.15 2.83 -8.14
N VAL A 204 -40.07 2.83 -7.34
CA VAL A 204 -38.70 3.13 -7.76
C VAL A 204 -37.84 1.88 -7.98
N GLY A 205 -38.40 0.69 -7.80
CA GLY A 205 -37.72 -0.60 -7.90
C GLY A 205 -38.70 -1.73 -8.08
N GLY A 206 -38.18 -2.92 -8.41
CA GLY A 206 -38.94 -4.18 -8.46
C GLY A 206 -38.07 -5.34 -8.01
N TYR A 207 -38.64 -6.54 -7.89
CA TYR A 207 -37.89 -7.74 -7.52
C TYR A 207 -37.88 -8.79 -8.65
N LEU A 208 -36.90 -9.69 -8.58
CA LEU A 208 -36.70 -10.82 -9.48
C LEU A 208 -36.68 -12.14 -8.72
N ASP A 209 -37.45 -13.11 -9.22
CA ASP A 209 -37.54 -14.46 -8.70
C ASP A 209 -36.71 -15.46 -9.52
N LYS A 210 -36.72 -16.72 -9.06
CA LYS A 210 -36.25 -17.89 -9.82
C LYS A 210 -34.80 -17.78 -10.27
N GLY A 211 -33.95 -17.15 -9.45
CA GLY A 211 -32.52 -16.97 -9.73
C GLY A 211 -32.22 -15.97 -10.85
N GLN A 212 -33.20 -15.16 -11.26
CA GLN A 212 -32.97 -14.08 -12.22
C GLN A 212 -32.20 -12.93 -11.56
N ASN A 213 -31.31 -12.30 -12.32
CA ASN A 213 -30.54 -11.13 -11.92
C ASN A 213 -30.25 -10.24 -13.13
N ILE A 214 -29.79 -9.02 -12.87
CA ILE A 214 -29.53 -8.01 -13.91
C ILE A 214 -28.60 -8.49 -15.04
N HIS A 215 -27.74 -9.48 -14.80
CA HIS A 215 -26.85 -10.02 -15.82
C HIS A 215 -27.55 -11.01 -16.74
N ASN A 216 -28.40 -11.90 -16.20
CA ASN A 216 -29.07 -12.96 -16.96
C ASN A 216 -30.50 -12.60 -17.48
N LEU A 217 -30.99 -11.39 -17.21
CA LEU A 217 -32.27 -10.92 -17.76
C LEU A 217 -32.31 -10.91 -19.30
N GLN A 218 -33.50 -11.19 -19.86
CA GLN A 218 -33.72 -11.10 -21.30
C GLN A 218 -33.53 -9.64 -21.80
N PRO A 219 -32.93 -9.41 -22.99
CA PRO A 219 -32.68 -8.06 -23.51
C PRO A 219 -33.93 -7.17 -23.61
N ARG A 220 -35.05 -7.78 -24.02
CA ARG A 220 -36.36 -7.10 -24.08
C ARG A 220 -36.77 -6.57 -22.71
N LEU A 221 -36.62 -7.37 -21.66
CA LEU A 221 -36.97 -6.98 -20.29
C LEU A 221 -36.02 -5.89 -19.77
N LYS A 222 -34.71 -6.01 -20.02
CA LYS A 222 -33.73 -4.95 -19.67
C LYS A 222 -34.12 -3.60 -20.28
N THR A 223 -34.56 -3.60 -21.53
CA THR A 223 -34.98 -2.39 -22.27
C THR A 223 -36.26 -1.78 -21.70
N ARG A 224 -37.20 -2.61 -21.21
CA ARG A 224 -38.43 -2.13 -20.56
C ARG A 224 -38.17 -1.48 -19.21
N LEU A 225 -37.20 -2.01 -18.46
CA LEU A 225 -36.85 -1.55 -17.12
C LEU A 225 -35.88 -0.38 -17.11
N SER A 226 -35.13 -0.13 -18.19
CA SER A 226 -34.08 0.90 -18.26
C SER A 226 -34.60 2.33 -18.25
N GLY A 227 -35.89 2.55 -18.57
CA GLY A 227 -36.45 3.87 -18.80
C GLY A 227 -36.12 4.47 -20.18
N THR A 228 -35.53 3.70 -21.09
CA THR A 228 -35.25 4.15 -22.47
C THR A 228 -36.38 3.84 -23.44
N ASP A 229 -37.25 2.88 -23.12
CA ASP A 229 -38.45 2.55 -23.91
C ASP A 229 -39.65 3.39 -23.42
N SER A 230 -40.03 4.41 -24.20
CA SER A 230 -41.14 5.31 -23.88
C SER A 230 -42.50 4.62 -23.72
N THR A 231 -42.65 3.40 -24.24
CA THR A 231 -43.85 2.58 -24.04
C THR A 231 -43.98 2.14 -22.59
N TRP A 232 -42.85 1.87 -21.93
CA TRP A 232 -42.76 1.34 -20.57
C TRP A 232 -42.39 2.41 -19.54
N GLY A 233 -41.83 3.53 -19.96
CA GLY A 233 -41.61 4.68 -19.09
C GLY A 233 -40.27 5.35 -19.34
N ASN A 234 -40.02 6.42 -18.60
CA ASN A 234 -38.83 7.25 -18.71
C ASN A 234 -37.91 7.15 -17.48
N ARG A 235 -38.09 6.12 -16.66
CA ARG A 235 -37.32 5.92 -15.43
C ARG A 235 -36.83 4.49 -15.31
N LEU A 236 -35.65 4.35 -14.69
CA LEU A 236 -35.09 3.05 -14.34
C LEU A 236 -35.94 2.42 -13.22
N ILE A 237 -36.31 1.15 -13.42
CA ILE A 237 -36.84 0.27 -12.37
C ILE A 237 -35.80 -0.80 -12.11
N TYR A 238 -34.99 -0.61 -11.07
CA TYR A 238 -33.93 -1.56 -10.76
C TYR A 238 -34.55 -2.90 -10.32
N PRO A 239 -34.20 -4.01 -10.98
CA PRO A 239 -34.77 -5.33 -10.69
C PRO A 239 -33.91 -6.09 -9.68
N LEU A 240 -34.27 -6.00 -8.40
CA LEU A 240 -33.54 -6.59 -7.28
C LEU A 240 -33.71 -8.12 -7.21
N PRO A 241 -32.65 -8.93 -7.25
CA PRO A 241 -32.76 -10.38 -7.06
C PRO A 241 -33.19 -10.76 -5.65
N THR A 242 -34.21 -11.60 -5.55
CA THR A 242 -34.74 -12.17 -4.29
C THR A 242 -34.78 -13.70 -4.35
N THR A 243 -34.78 -14.36 -3.19
CA THR A 243 -34.58 -15.81 -3.14
C THR A 243 -35.89 -16.60 -3.12
N ASP A 244 -36.99 -15.92 -2.76
CA ASP A 244 -38.28 -16.52 -2.52
C ASP A 244 -38.16 -17.75 -1.58
N SER A 245 -37.46 -17.52 -0.45
CA SER A 245 -37.08 -18.58 0.48
C SER A 245 -38.29 -19.06 1.27
N ARG A 246 -38.80 -20.25 0.94
CA ARG A 246 -40.02 -20.86 1.51
C ARG A 246 -39.87 -22.32 1.96
N GLU A 247 -38.64 -22.74 2.24
CA GLU A 247 -38.30 -24.12 2.60
C GLU A 247 -37.73 -24.21 4.02
N ALA A 248 -38.13 -25.24 4.76
CA ALA A 248 -37.53 -25.59 6.04
C ALA A 248 -36.01 -25.82 5.91
N GLY A 249 -35.24 -25.27 6.85
CA GLY A 249 -33.77 -25.30 6.80
C GLY A 249 -33.14 -24.19 5.95
N TYR A 250 -33.95 -23.42 5.20
CA TYR A 250 -33.55 -22.20 4.49
C TYR A 250 -32.32 -22.38 3.59
N PRO A 251 -32.32 -23.35 2.65
CA PRO A 251 -31.20 -23.56 1.74
C PRO A 251 -30.94 -22.33 0.86
N ARG A 252 -32.01 -21.74 0.31
CA ARG A 252 -31.96 -20.59 -0.62
C ARG A 252 -31.77 -19.23 0.05
N LEU A 253 -32.05 -19.09 1.34
CA LEU A 253 -31.94 -17.83 2.09
C LEU A 253 -30.57 -17.16 1.85
N GLY A 254 -30.59 -15.91 1.40
CA GLY A 254 -29.40 -15.09 1.14
C GLY A 254 -28.48 -15.58 0.02
N SER A 255 -28.94 -16.46 -0.88
CA SER A 255 -28.12 -17.05 -1.96
C SER A 255 -27.81 -16.11 -3.13
N ASN A 256 -28.55 -15.02 -3.29
CA ASN A 256 -28.33 -14.05 -4.37
C ASN A 256 -27.20 -13.03 -4.09
N ASP A 257 -26.59 -13.08 -2.90
CA ASP A 257 -25.56 -12.13 -2.46
C ASP A 257 -25.93 -10.66 -2.69
N THR A 258 -27.18 -10.30 -2.41
CA THR A 258 -27.69 -8.94 -2.52
C THR A 258 -27.20 -8.09 -1.35
N TRP A 259 -26.44 -7.04 -1.62
CA TRP A 259 -25.96 -6.06 -0.63
C TRP A 259 -26.58 -4.70 -0.89
N ILE A 260 -27.20 -4.12 0.13
CA ILE A 260 -27.89 -2.83 0.02
C ILE A 260 -27.32 -1.87 1.06
N LYS A 261 -26.90 -0.68 0.63
CA LYS A 261 -26.37 0.39 1.46
C LYS A 261 -27.48 1.25 2.03
N ILE A 262 -27.86 0.97 3.27
CA ILE A 262 -28.98 1.59 3.98
C ILE A 262 -28.53 2.20 5.32
N SER A 263 -29.13 3.32 5.69
CA SER A 263 -28.84 4.09 6.93
C SER A 263 -29.71 3.69 8.11
N GLY A 264 -30.82 3.01 7.88
CA GLY A 264 -31.75 2.58 8.91
C GLY A 264 -32.67 1.47 8.41
N SER A 265 -33.37 0.82 9.34
CA SER A 265 -34.36 -0.20 9.06
C SER A 265 -35.71 0.41 8.64
N THR A 266 -35.67 1.32 7.66
CA THR A 266 -36.82 2.09 7.16
C THR A 266 -37.03 1.89 5.66
N ALA A 267 -38.29 1.94 5.23
CA ALA A 267 -38.69 1.92 3.83
C ALA A 267 -38.01 3.04 3.03
N GLU A 268 -37.87 4.23 3.61
CA GLU A 268 -37.16 5.34 2.97
C GLU A 268 -35.68 5.01 2.71
N SER A 269 -35.01 4.31 3.63
CA SER A 269 -33.61 3.90 3.42
C SER A 269 -33.50 2.95 2.23
N ILE A 270 -34.44 2.01 2.08
CA ILE A 270 -34.52 1.10 0.92
C ILE A 270 -34.82 1.92 -0.36
N ARG A 271 -35.78 2.86 -0.31
CA ARG A 271 -36.14 3.72 -1.45
C ARG A 271 -34.93 4.52 -1.97
N GLN A 272 -34.13 5.09 -1.07
CA GLN A 272 -32.90 5.79 -1.40
C GLN A 272 -31.86 4.87 -2.05
N ALA A 273 -31.81 3.60 -1.63
CA ALA A 273 -30.94 2.61 -2.27
C ALA A 273 -31.36 2.29 -3.70
N PHE A 274 -32.66 2.17 -3.98
CA PHE A 274 -33.17 1.99 -5.34
C PHE A 274 -32.94 3.22 -6.23
N LEU A 275 -33.14 4.42 -5.71
CA LEU A 275 -32.88 5.67 -6.46
C LEU A 275 -31.39 5.86 -6.80
N GLY A 276 -30.49 5.37 -5.94
CA GLY A 276 -29.05 5.42 -6.12
C GLY A 276 -28.42 4.05 -6.36
N CYS A 277 -29.11 3.17 -7.13
CA CYS A 277 -28.78 1.74 -7.23
C CYS A 277 -27.31 1.48 -7.57
N ASP A 278 -26.71 2.25 -8.47
CA ASP A 278 -25.32 2.07 -8.92
C ASP A 278 -24.29 2.22 -7.79
N SER A 279 -24.62 2.99 -6.75
CA SER A 279 -23.75 3.24 -5.60
C SER A 279 -24.19 2.53 -4.32
N ARG A 280 -25.43 2.01 -4.28
CA ARG A 280 -26.06 1.50 -3.06
C ARG A 280 -26.53 0.06 -3.16
N ILE A 281 -26.56 -0.56 -4.34
CA ILE A 281 -26.94 -1.96 -4.51
C ILE A 281 -25.80 -2.68 -5.21
N SER A 282 -25.33 -3.77 -4.61
CA SER A 282 -24.29 -4.63 -5.16
C SER A 282 -24.73 -6.09 -5.09
N LEU A 283 -24.48 -6.84 -6.17
CA LEU A 283 -24.70 -8.30 -6.23
C LEU A 283 -23.39 -9.08 -5.96
N ALA A 284 -22.39 -8.38 -5.45
CA ALA A 284 -21.12 -8.92 -4.99
C ALA A 284 -20.78 -8.30 -3.63
N ILE A 285 -19.89 -8.96 -2.88
CA ILE A 285 -19.40 -8.42 -1.60
C ILE A 285 -18.78 -7.04 -1.86
N PRO A 286 -19.29 -5.96 -1.22
CA PRO A 286 -18.76 -4.62 -1.40
C PRO A 286 -17.30 -4.55 -0.96
N ALA A 287 -16.45 -3.99 -1.81
CA ALA A 287 -15.05 -3.75 -1.49
C ALA A 287 -14.88 -2.38 -0.85
N TYR A 288 -14.16 -2.32 0.26
CA TYR A 288 -13.74 -1.08 0.91
C TYR A 288 -12.24 -0.86 0.68
N PRO A 289 -11.76 0.40 0.69
CA PRO A 289 -10.33 0.68 0.67
C PRO A 289 -9.62 0.03 1.86
N SER A 290 -8.40 -0.47 1.65
CA SER A 290 -7.60 -1.06 2.71
C SER A 290 -7.12 -0.04 3.74
N ILE A 291 -7.03 1.24 3.36
CA ILE A 291 -6.66 2.35 4.23
C ILE A 291 -7.70 3.45 4.19
N VAL A 292 -8.22 3.85 5.35
CA VAL A 292 -9.22 4.92 5.50
C VAL A 292 -8.96 5.75 6.75
N VAL A 293 -9.22 7.05 6.68
CA VAL A 293 -9.35 7.88 7.88
C VAL A 293 -10.74 7.60 8.46
N ARG A 294 -10.79 6.92 9.60
CA ARG A 294 -12.03 6.52 10.26
C ARG A 294 -12.65 7.66 11.05
N SER A 295 -11.84 8.43 11.77
CA SER A 295 -12.34 9.57 12.53
C SER A 295 -11.29 10.66 12.74
N LEU A 296 -11.78 11.86 13.04
CA LEU A 296 -11.02 13.01 13.50
C LEU A 296 -11.57 13.48 14.84
N ARG A 297 -10.68 13.72 15.80
CA ARG A 297 -10.97 14.42 17.04
C ARG A 297 -10.06 15.63 17.14
N VAL A 298 -10.63 16.78 17.50
CA VAL A 298 -9.88 18.00 17.77
C VAL A 298 -10.24 18.54 19.14
N LYS A 299 -9.26 19.12 19.84
CA LYS A 299 -9.43 19.77 21.14
C LYS A 299 -8.62 21.05 21.25
N GLY A 300 -9.16 22.08 21.88
CA GLY A 300 -8.43 23.32 22.13
C GLY A 300 -8.00 24.05 20.86
N THR A 301 -8.74 23.89 19.75
CA THR A 301 -8.48 24.52 18.46
C THR A 301 -9.46 25.66 18.18
N HIS A 302 -9.15 26.53 17.22
CA HIS A 302 -10.06 27.59 16.74
C HIS A 302 -9.83 27.83 15.25
N PRO A 303 -10.83 27.89 14.35
CA PRO A 303 -12.25 28.11 14.64
C PRO A 303 -13.06 26.84 14.93
N LEU A 304 -12.46 25.66 14.78
CA LEU A 304 -13.12 24.40 15.09
C LEU A 304 -13.01 24.13 16.59
N GLU A 305 -14.12 24.24 17.31
CA GLU A 305 -14.21 23.85 18.73
C GLU A 305 -14.04 22.33 18.91
N ASP A 306 -13.94 21.89 20.16
CA ASP A 306 -13.82 20.49 20.54
C ASP A 306 -14.91 19.64 19.88
N MET A 307 -14.50 18.74 18.97
CA MET A 307 -15.41 17.88 18.24
C MET A 307 -14.78 16.53 17.90
N GLU A 308 -15.65 15.56 17.66
CA GLU A 308 -15.30 14.25 17.13
C GLU A 308 -16.22 13.93 15.94
N LEU A 309 -15.61 13.57 14.82
CA LEU A 309 -16.28 13.30 13.55
C LEU A 309 -15.87 11.92 13.05
N ASP A 310 -16.86 11.08 12.76
CA ASP A 310 -16.67 9.81 12.07
C ASP A 310 -16.83 10.00 10.56
N PHE A 311 -15.96 9.36 9.78
CA PHE A 311 -16.00 9.40 8.33
C PHE A 311 -16.53 8.08 7.77
N SER A 312 -17.19 8.17 6.62
CA SER A 312 -17.47 7.00 5.81
C SER A 312 -16.16 6.44 5.25
N PRO A 313 -15.98 5.10 5.17
CA PRO A 313 -14.82 4.50 4.49
C PRO A 313 -14.81 4.72 2.97
N GLU A 314 -15.86 5.32 2.41
CA GLU A 314 -15.98 5.64 0.99
C GLU A 314 -15.78 7.14 0.74
N PHE A 315 -16.80 7.82 0.22
CA PHE A 315 -16.75 9.24 -0.13
C PHE A 315 -17.32 10.10 1.01
N ASN A 316 -16.59 11.16 1.35
CA ASN A 316 -17.00 12.15 2.35
C ASN A 316 -17.05 13.53 1.70
N ALA A 317 -18.17 14.25 1.87
CA ALA A 317 -18.34 15.62 1.39
C ALA A 317 -18.60 16.57 2.57
N VAL A 318 -17.81 17.65 2.65
CA VAL A 318 -17.96 18.68 3.68
C VAL A 318 -18.57 19.94 3.06
N ILE A 319 -19.81 20.27 3.44
CA ILE A 319 -20.58 21.37 2.85
C ILE A 319 -20.87 22.42 3.93
N GLY A 320 -20.83 23.70 3.58
CA GLY A 320 -21.08 24.80 4.51
C GLY A 320 -20.76 26.17 3.92
N GLY A 321 -21.24 27.24 4.57
CA GLY A 321 -21.01 28.63 4.15
C GLY A 321 -19.55 29.08 4.23
N ARG A 322 -19.23 30.25 3.69
CA ARG A 322 -17.88 30.83 3.83
C ARG A 322 -17.55 31.05 5.31
N GLY A 323 -16.33 30.73 5.72
CA GLY A 323 -15.89 30.87 7.12
C GLY A 323 -16.30 29.72 8.04
N SER A 324 -17.07 28.72 7.58
CA SER A 324 -17.52 27.59 8.40
C SER A 324 -16.43 26.55 8.77
N GLY A 325 -15.14 26.87 8.58
CA GLY A 325 -14.04 25.97 8.93
C GLY A 325 -13.79 24.77 8.00
N LYS A 326 -14.39 24.68 6.81
CA LYS A 326 -14.17 23.55 5.87
C LYS A 326 -12.71 23.32 5.50
N SER A 327 -12.01 24.38 5.07
CA SER A 327 -10.59 24.28 4.70
C SER A 327 -9.74 23.94 5.92
N THR A 328 -10.08 24.49 7.10
CA THR A 328 -9.43 24.16 8.37
C THR A 328 -9.56 22.68 8.69
N LEU A 329 -10.77 22.11 8.53
CA LEU A 329 -11.02 20.69 8.76
C LEU A 329 -10.13 19.80 7.88
N LEU A 330 -10.08 20.09 6.58
CA LEU A 330 -9.23 19.35 5.64
C LEU A 330 -7.74 19.51 5.97
N GLU A 331 -7.33 20.71 6.36
CA GLU A 331 -5.94 20.97 6.75
C GLU A 331 -5.57 20.25 8.05
N TYR A 332 -6.51 20.05 8.98
CA TYR A 332 -6.29 19.27 10.20
C TYR A 332 -6.13 17.77 9.89
N ILE A 333 -6.90 17.24 8.95
CA ILE A 333 -6.71 15.87 8.46
C ILE A 333 -5.33 15.74 7.80
N ALA A 334 -4.96 16.68 6.93
CA ALA A 334 -3.63 16.69 6.31
C ALA A 334 -2.51 16.82 7.37
N PHE A 335 -2.72 17.63 8.40
CA PHE A 335 -1.79 17.82 9.52
C PHE A 335 -1.60 16.53 10.32
N GLY A 336 -2.68 15.82 10.67
CA GLY A 336 -2.57 14.52 11.33
C GLY A 336 -1.80 13.50 10.48
N LEU A 337 -2.00 13.51 9.16
CA LEU A 337 -1.29 12.63 8.21
C LEU A 337 0.14 13.10 7.84
N GLY A 338 0.65 14.17 8.45
CA GLY A 338 1.99 14.71 8.16
C GLY A 338 2.14 15.28 6.75
N ARG A 339 1.05 15.78 6.16
CA ARG A 339 0.91 16.23 4.77
C ARG A 339 0.36 17.66 4.63
N SER A 340 0.21 18.38 5.73
CA SER A 340 -0.27 19.76 5.70
C SER A 340 0.74 20.71 5.05
N CYS A 341 0.30 21.91 4.70
CA CYS A 341 1.16 23.04 4.32
C CYS A 341 2.14 23.44 5.44
N PHE A 342 1.89 23.04 6.68
CA PHE A 342 2.85 23.18 7.78
C PHE A 342 4.01 22.18 7.69
N ASP A 343 3.77 20.97 7.19
CA ASP A 343 4.77 19.90 7.11
C ASP A 343 5.54 19.89 5.78
N LEU A 344 4.96 20.41 4.70
CA LEU A 344 5.50 20.39 3.34
C LEU A 344 5.92 21.80 2.89
N THR A 345 7.07 22.28 3.36
CA THR A 345 7.52 23.69 3.17
C THR A 345 8.02 24.04 1.77
N ASP A 346 8.34 23.05 0.94
CA ASP A 346 9.00 23.27 -0.36
C ASP A 346 8.03 23.07 -1.54
N LYS A 347 6.72 23.15 -1.27
CA LYS A 347 5.67 22.90 -2.27
C LYS A 347 5.49 24.15 -3.16
N PRO A 348 5.55 24.03 -4.51
CA PRO A 348 5.28 25.14 -5.41
C PRO A 348 3.77 25.41 -5.47
N TYR A 349 3.22 26.05 -4.43
CA TYR A 349 1.80 26.31 -4.30
C TYR A 349 1.58 27.67 -3.62
N SER A 350 0.79 28.55 -4.27
CA SER A 350 0.66 29.94 -3.83
C SER A 350 0.02 30.08 -2.44
N GLY A 351 -0.86 29.13 -2.08
CA GLY A 351 -1.54 29.12 -0.78
C GLY A 351 -0.75 28.49 0.37
N LEU A 352 0.49 28.06 0.14
CA LEU A 352 1.31 27.33 1.11
C LEU A 352 1.49 28.12 2.41
N THR A 353 1.97 29.36 2.32
CA THR A 353 2.25 30.21 3.49
C THR A 353 1.01 30.42 4.33
N ARG A 354 -0.11 30.79 3.69
CA ARG A 354 -1.40 31.07 4.35
C ARG A 354 -1.92 29.86 5.12
N LEU A 355 -1.84 28.65 4.54
CA LEU A 355 -2.34 27.45 5.20
C LEU A 355 -1.36 26.90 6.26
N SER A 356 -0.06 27.11 6.06
CA SER A 356 0.95 26.86 7.10
C SER A 356 0.72 27.75 8.32
N GLU A 357 0.44 29.04 8.10
CA GLU A 357 0.06 30.00 9.15
C GLU A 357 -1.26 29.61 9.83
N LEU A 358 -2.25 29.14 9.07
CA LEU A 358 -3.50 28.63 9.64
C LEU A 358 -3.23 27.54 10.69
N VAL A 359 -2.43 26.52 10.40
CA VAL A 359 -2.11 25.48 11.40
C VAL A 359 -1.36 26.07 12.62
N LYS A 360 -0.42 27.00 12.38
CA LYS A 360 0.34 27.66 13.44
C LYS A 360 -0.57 28.45 14.39
N GLU A 361 -1.49 29.25 13.86
CA GLU A 361 -2.36 30.13 14.65
C GLU A 361 -3.51 29.37 15.32
N THR A 362 -4.03 28.35 14.65
CA THR A 362 -5.28 27.67 15.05
C THR A 362 -5.06 26.45 15.94
N VAL A 363 -3.91 25.79 15.83
CA VAL A 363 -3.56 24.59 16.61
C VAL A 363 -2.36 24.88 17.51
N ILE A 364 -1.23 25.31 16.94
CA ILE A 364 0.04 25.39 17.68
C ILE A 364 0.00 26.50 18.73
N ALA A 365 -0.37 27.71 18.34
CA ALA A 365 -0.47 28.87 19.23
C ALA A 365 -1.54 28.68 20.32
N LYS A 366 -2.50 27.78 20.10
CA LYS A 366 -3.57 27.45 21.06
C LYS A 366 -3.24 26.25 21.95
N SER A 367 -2.09 25.60 21.73
CA SER A 367 -1.76 24.31 22.38
C SER A 367 -2.84 23.24 22.15
N GLY A 368 -3.49 23.28 20.98
CA GLY A 368 -4.55 22.35 20.60
C GLY A 368 -4.03 20.93 20.35
N GLU A 369 -4.96 19.99 20.21
CA GLU A 369 -4.71 18.59 19.91
C GLU A 369 -5.51 18.18 18.67
N VAL A 370 -4.85 17.53 17.72
CA VAL A 370 -5.47 16.88 16.56
C VAL A 370 -5.17 15.40 16.64
N THR A 371 -6.21 14.58 16.72
CA THR A 371 -6.13 13.12 16.78
C THR A 371 -6.91 12.52 15.61
N LEU A 372 -6.22 11.75 14.76
CA LEU A 372 -6.85 10.95 13.71
C LEU A 372 -6.87 9.49 14.12
N VAL A 373 -7.89 8.77 13.69
CA VAL A 373 -7.84 7.31 13.67
C VAL A 373 -7.86 6.82 12.25
N VAL A 374 -6.84 6.07 11.86
CA VAL A 374 -6.64 5.50 10.53
C VAL A 374 -6.80 3.98 10.65
N THR A 375 -7.72 3.41 9.88
CA THR A 375 -7.84 1.96 9.74
C THR A 375 -7.02 1.54 8.53
N GLN A 376 -6.04 0.66 8.73
CA GLN A 376 -5.23 0.08 7.68
C GLN A 376 -5.28 -1.45 7.79
N ASP A 377 -5.71 -2.11 6.73
CA ASP A 377 -5.88 -3.57 6.65
C ASP A 377 -6.74 -4.15 7.80
N GLY A 378 -7.75 -3.39 8.22
CA GLY A 378 -8.65 -3.74 9.34
C GLY A 378 -8.08 -3.46 10.74
N ALA A 379 -6.86 -2.96 10.84
CA ALA A 379 -6.24 -2.58 12.11
C ALA A 379 -6.29 -1.06 12.33
N ASP A 380 -6.59 -0.64 13.55
CA ASP A 380 -6.73 0.78 13.89
C ASP A 380 -5.44 1.37 14.47
N PHE A 381 -5.04 2.51 13.92
CA PHE A 381 -3.90 3.31 14.35
C PHE A 381 -4.38 4.71 14.73
N GLU A 382 -3.99 5.19 15.90
CA GLU A 382 -4.34 6.53 16.37
C GLU A 382 -3.13 7.45 16.23
N ILE A 383 -3.27 8.54 15.49
CA ILE A 383 -2.22 9.53 15.24
C ILE A 383 -2.57 10.82 15.98
N THR A 384 -1.82 11.15 17.01
CA THR A 384 -2.03 12.36 17.83
C THR A 384 -0.92 13.38 17.58
N ARG A 385 -1.30 14.64 17.37
CA ARG A 385 -0.40 15.80 17.33
C ARG A 385 -0.83 16.80 18.40
N ALA A 386 0.02 17.03 19.40
CA ALA A 386 -0.27 17.89 20.55
C ALA A 386 1.00 18.60 21.06
N ALA A 387 0.83 19.60 21.92
CA ALA A 387 1.95 20.34 22.52
C ALA A 387 2.92 19.44 23.31
N THR A 388 2.44 18.34 23.90
CA THR A 388 3.24 17.36 24.66
C THR A 388 4.35 16.71 23.83
N THR A 389 4.14 16.54 22.52
CA THR A 389 5.12 16.01 21.57
C THR A 389 5.74 17.09 20.70
N ARG A 390 5.60 18.37 21.09
CA ARG A 390 5.96 19.53 20.25
C ARG A 390 5.34 19.43 18.85
N PHE A 391 4.12 18.91 18.79
CA PHE A 391 3.36 18.64 17.56
C PHE A 391 4.05 17.67 16.58
N ALA A 392 5.02 16.87 17.03
CA ALA A 392 5.46 15.70 16.29
C ALA A 392 4.35 14.62 16.33
N PRO A 393 4.08 13.92 15.21
CA PRO A 393 3.12 12.82 15.20
C PRO A 393 3.46 11.72 16.21
N GLN A 394 2.55 11.41 17.11
CA GLN A 394 2.60 10.22 17.96
C GLN A 394 1.61 9.19 17.43
N VAL A 395 2.11 8.03 16.99
CA VAL A 395 1.30 6.92 16.52
C VAL A 395 1.13 5.91 17.64
N LYS A 396 -0.12 5.55 17.95
CA LYS A 396 -0.49 4.44 18.80
C LYS A 396 -0.93 3.27 17.93
N TYR A 397 -0.20 2.17 18.04
CA TYR A 397 -0.42 0.93 17.31
C TYR A 397 -1.59 0.12 17.90
N PRO A 398 -2.14 -0.86 17.17
CA PRO A 398 -3.22 -1.74 17.65
C PRO A 398 -2.90 -2.48 18.95
N ASN A 399 -1.62 -2.77 19.20
CA ASN A 399 -1.14 -3.42 20.43
C ASN A 399 -1.00 -2.45 21.63
N GLY A 400 -1.37 -1.17 21.47
CA GLY A 400 -1.28 -0.13 22.49
C GLY A 400 0.08 0.55 22.61
N LYS A 401 1.13 0.07 21.92
CA LYS A 401 2.44 0.73 21.88
C LYS A 401 2.30 2.13 21.26
N LYS A 402 3.02 3.11 21.81
CA LYS A 402 3.09 4.47 21.26
C LYS A 402 4.51 4.77 20.79
N GLU A 403 4.62 5.48 19.68
CA GLU A 403 5.89 5.90 19.10
C GLU A 403 5.76 7.29 18.50
N ILE A 404 6.79 8.14 18.70
CA ILE A 404 6.85 9.45 18.08
C ILE A 404 7.59 9.28 16.76
N LEU A 405 6.95 9.65 15.67
CA LEU A 405 7.47 9.55 14.31
C LEU A 405 7.68 10.94 13.71
N THR A 406 8.58 11.04 12.76
CA THR A 406 8.69 12.20 11.88
C THR A 406 7.49 12.24 10.91
N PRO A 407 7.10 13.42 10.38
CA PRO A 407 6.08 13.49 9.33
C PRO A 407 6.40 12.59 8.13
N LYS A 408 7.68 12.42 7.78
CA LYS A 408 8.11 11.54 6.69
C LYS A 408 7.80 10.06 6.97
N GLU A 409 8.05 9.60 8.19
CA GLU A 409 7.74 8.21 8.58
C GLU A 409 6.24 7.96 8.64
N VAL A 410 5.43 8.91 9.13
CA VAL A 410 3.97 8.82 9.09
C VAL A 410 3.46 8.73 7.65
N ARG A 411 4.04 9.52 6.73
CA ARG A 411 3.66 9.47 5.32
C ARG A 411 3.95 8.12 4.66
N ALA A 412 5.05 7.48 5.05
CA ALA A 412 5.41 6.14 4.58
C ALA A 412 4.50 5.06 5.18
N LEU A 413 4.11 5.21 6.45
CA LEU A 413 3.23 4.25 7.14
C LEU A 413 1.79 4.31 6.62
N PHE A 414 1.28 5.52 6.39
CA PHE A 414 -0.08 5.76 5.89
C PHE A 414 -0.03 6.50 4.54
N PRO A 415 0.03 5.76 3.42
CA PRO A 415 -0.02 6.36 2.09
C PRO A 415 -1.33 7.10 1.86
N ALA A 416 -1.23 8.40 1.53
CA ALA A 416 -2.35 9.26 1.23
C ALA A 416 -1.91 10.41 0.32
N VAL A 417 -2.88 11.01 -0.37
CA VAL A 417 -2.70 12.21 -1.18
C VAL A 417 -3.58 13.30 -0.58
N ALA A 418 -3.01 14.48 -0.37
CA ALA A 418 -3.71 15.62 0.19
C ALA A 418 -3.42 16.84 -0.70
N TYR A 419 -4.50 17.48 -1.15
CA TYR A 419 -4.45 18.73 -1.91
C TYR A 419 -5.15 19.82 -1.10
N SER A 420 -4.48 20.95 -0.96
CA SER A 420 -4.95 22.09 -0.21
C SER A 420 -5.88 22.98 -1.03
N GLN A 421 -6.54 23.94 -0.37
CA GLN A 421 -7.61 24.75 -0.97
C GLN A 421 -7.14 25.62 -2.14
N GLY A 422 -7.43 25.19 -3.38
CA GLY A 422 -7.07 25.90 -4.61
C GLY A 422 -5.86 25.31 -5.33
N GLU A 423 -5.15 24.39 -4.68
CA GLU A 423 -3.95 23.75 -5.21
C GLU A 423 -4.22 22.99 -6.51
N LEU A 424 -5.30 22.20 -6.55
CA LEU A 424 -5.70 21.47 -7.77
C LEU A 424 -5.96 22.41 -8.96
N SER A 425 -6.49 23.60 -8.70
CA SER A 425 -6.74 24.57 -9.76
C SER A 425 -5.45 25.22 -10.25
N GLU A 426 -4.44 25.37 -9.40
CA GLU A 426 -3.13 25.89 -9.78
C GLU A 426 -2.34 24.84 -10.58
N LEU A 427 -2.30 23.60 -10.07
CA LEU A 427 -1.72 22.46 -10.78
C LEU A 427 -2.33 22.30 -12.18
N GLY A 428 -3.65 22.38 -12.31
CA GLY A 428 -4.32 22.31 -13.62
C GLY A 428 -4.02 23.48 -14.57
N ARG A 429 -3.63 24.66 -14.05
CA ARG A 429 -3.22 25.81 -14.88
C ARG A 429 -1.77 25.69 -15.33
N GLU A 430 -0.89 25.25 -14.44
CA GLU A 430 0.53 25.00 -14.72
C GLU A 430 0.73 23.76 -15.62
N ALA A 431 -0.23 22.82 -15.60
CA ALA A 431 -0.29 21.63 -16.46
C ALA A 431 -0.38 21.92 -17.96
N ARG A 432 -0.59 23.18 -18.37
CA ARG A 432 -0.49 23.56 -19.78
C ARG A 432 0.95 23.71 -20.27
N ASP A 433 1.93 23.93 -19.38
CA ASP A 433 3.30 24.27 -19.78
C ASP A 433 4.39 23.32 -19.22
N LYS A 434 4.25 22.70 -18.03
CA LYS A 434 5.40 22.01 -17.36
C LYS A 434 5.12 20.85 -16.37
N THR A 435 3.93 20.29 -16.25
CA THR A 435 3.67 19.28 -15.20
C THR A 435 4.15 17.87 -15.58
N SER A 436 4.83 17.17 -14.66
CA SER A 436 5.18 15.76 -14.83
C SER A 436 3.92 14.89 -14.76
N VAL A 437 3.91 13.80 -15.51
CA VAL A 437 2.78 12.85 -15.56
C VAL A 437 2.42 12.35 -14.14
N ASP A 438 3.37 12.33 -13.20
CA ASP A 438 3.22 11.87 -11.80
C ASP A 438 2.16 12.62 -10.98
N ASP A 439 2.00 13.92 -11.21
CA ASP A 439 1.00 14.73 -10.51
C ASP A 439 -0.42 14.47 -11.03
N LEU A 440 -0.55 14.03 -12.28
CA LEU A 440 -1.83 13.59 -12.85
C LEU A 440 -2.14 12.13 -12.48
N LEU A 441 -1.11 11.30 -12.34
CA LEU A 441 -1.21 9.88 -11.96
C LEU A 441 -1.77 9.68 -10.55
N THR A 442 -1.59 10.67 -9.67
CA THR A 442 -2.14 10.64 -8.31
C THR A 442 -3.67 10.74 -8.26
N PHE A 443 -4.34 11.20 -9.33
CA PHE A 443 -5.80 11.24 -9.42
C PHE A 443 -6.44 9.89 -9.70
N VAL A 444 -5.68 8.94 -10.27
CA VAL A 444 -6.24 7.72 -10.85
C VAL A 444 -6.20 6.56 -9.85
N ARG A 445 -5.04 6.24 -9.25
CA ARG A 445 -4.94 5.22 -8.19
C ARG A 445 -3.73 5.45 -7.27
N ALA A 446 -3.95 5.29 -5.96
CA ALA A 446 -2.91 5.43 -4.92
C ALA A 446 -1.67 4.52 -5.06
N PRO A 447 -1.75 3.26 -5.55
CA PRO A 447 -0.58 2.40 -5.75
C PRO A 447 0.45 2.98 -6.72
N HIS A 448 0.01 3.75 -7.73
CA HIS A 448 0.92 4.32 -8.74
C HIS A 448 1.89 5.33 -8.15
N LYS A 449 1.48 6.04 -7.08
CA LYS A 449 2.41 6.91 -6.35
C LYS A 449 3.51 6.13 -5.64
N SER A 450 3.16 5.00 -5.02
CA SER A 450 4.14 4.14 -4.36
C SER A 450 5.11 3.54 -5.39
N GLU A 451 4.59 3.07 -6.53
CA GLU A 451 5.38 2.54 -7.64
C GLU A 451 6.34 3.59 -8.21
N ALA A 452 5.89 4.85 -8.35
CA ALA A 452 6.73 5.96 -8.79
C ALA A 452 7.83 6.31 -7.76
N ASP A 453 7.47 6.44 -6.47
CA ASP A 453 8.42 6.72 -5.39
C ASP A 453 9.50 5.62 -5.27
N GLU A 454 9.10 4.35 -5.45
CA GLU A 454 10.03 3.20 -5.48
C GLU A 454 10.98 3.27 -6.68
N ALA A 455 10.46 3.58 -7.87
CA ALA A 455 11.25 3.76 -9.08
C ALA A 455 12.28 4.89 -8.91
N ASP A 456 11.87 6.04 -8.38
CA ASP A 456 12.75 7.18 -8.12
C ASP A 456 13.85 6.83 -7.10
N SER A 457 13.50 6.09 -6.05
CA SER A 457 14.46 5.60 -5.05
C SER A 457 15.48 4.65 -5.69
N ALA A 458 15.03 3.75 -6.56
CA ALA A 458 15.90 2.84 -7.30
C ALA A 458 16.85 3.58 -8.24
N ILE A 459 16.35 4.57 -8.99
CA ILE A 459 17.16 5.43 -9.86
C ILE A 459 18.19 6.20 -9.04
N LYS A 460 17.80 6.79 -7.91
CA LYS A 460 18.73 7.53 -7.04
C LYS A 460 19.84 6.63 -6.51
N LYS A 461 19.51 5.39 -6.11
CA LYS A 461 20.49 4.39 -5.69
C LYS A 461 21.45 4.03 -6.83
N ALA A 462 20.94 3.83 -8.05
CA ALA A 462 21.75 3.54 -9.22
C ALA A 462 22.66 4.72 -9.61
N LYS A 463 22.15 5.97 -9.57
CA LYS A 463 22.94 7.20 -9.77
C LYS A 463 24.09 7.30 -8.77
N ASN A 464 23.84 7.02 -7.48
CA ASN A 464 24.88 6.99 -6.46
C ASN A 464 25.95 5.92 -6.72
N GLY A 465 25.53 4.75 -7.23
CA GLY A 465 26.44 3.70 -7.69
C GLY A 465 27.36 4.19 -8.81
N MET A 466 26.80 4.87 -9.81
CA MET A 466 27.57 5.45 -10.90
C MET A 466 28.55 6.54 -10.44
N ALA A 467 28.11 7.43 -9.56
CA ALA A 467 28.96 8.47 -8.97
C ALA A 467 30.12 7.89 -8.15
N LYS A 468 29.93 6.72 -7.51
CA LYS A 468 31.01 6.00 -6.84
C LYS A 468 32.04 5.48 -7.85
N VAL A 469 31.61 4.80 -8.91
CA VAL A 469 32.51 4.28 -9.95
C VAL A 469 33.32 5.41 -10.60
N ALA A 470 32.71 6.55 -10.87
CA ALA A 470 33.41 7.72 -11.43
C ALA A 470 34.52 8.24 -10.49
N ARG A 471 34.26 8.29 -9.17
CA ARG A 471 35.28 8.65 -8.18
C ARG A 471 36.43 7.64 -8.13
N ASP A 472 36.13 6.35 -8.21
CA ASP A 472 37.14 5.29 -8.23
C ASP A 472 38.04 5.37 -9.48
N PHE A 473 37.49 5.76 -10.65
CA PHE A 473 38.28 6.03 -11.86
C PHE A 473 39.23 7.21 -11.69
N ALA A 474 38.75 8.31 -11.11
CA ALA A 474 39.60 9.48 -10.83
C ALA A 474 40.74 9.11 -9.87
N GLN A 475 40.45 8.29 -8.87
CA GLN A 475 41.47 7.75 -7.95
C GLN A 475 42.48 6.85 -8.67
N LEU A 476 42.03 5.95 -9.57
CA LEU A 476 42.91 5.10 -10.37
C LEU A 476 43.89 5.93 -11.21
N TRP A 477 43.40 6.96 -11.90
CA TRP A 477 44.24 7.84 -12.71
C TRP A 477 45.28 8.58 -11.86
N THR A 478 44.89 9.03 -10.67
CA THR A 478 45.77 9.71 -9.72
C THR A 478 46.88 8.77 -9.24
N LEU A 479 46.52 7.58 -8.76
CA LEU A 479 47.48 6.58 -8.27
C LEU A 479 48.43 6.09 -9.39
N THR A 480 47.92 5.93 -10.61
CA THR A 480 48.73 5.53 -11.77
C THR A 480 49.73 6.60 -12.13
N ALA A 481 49.33 7.88 -12.12
CA ALA A 481 50.23 9.00 -12.36
C ALA A 481 51.30 9.14 -11.26
N GLU A 482 50.94 8.93 -9.99
CA GLU A 482 51.88 8.89 -8.87
C GLU A 482 52.89 7.75 -9.01
N LYS A 483 52.43 6.55 -9.38
CA LYS A 483 53.28 5.37 -9.62
C LYS A 483 54.29 5.64 -10.74
N ALA A 484 53.83 6.20 -11.86
CA ALA A 484 54.72 6.56 -12.97
C ALA A 484 55.76 7.61 -12.56
N LYS A 485 55.40 8.60 -11.73
CA LYS A 485 56.36 9.57 -11.18
C LYS A 485 57.42 8.90 -10.30
N ALA A 486 57.00 7.98 -9.42
CA ALA A 486 57.91 7.23 -8.56
C ALA A 486 58.85 6.33 -9.37
N GLU A 487 58.34 5.65 -10.40
CA GLU A 487 59.13 4.84 -11.34
C GLU A 487 60.19 5.68 -12.07
N ASN A 488 59.83 6.87 -12.54
CA ASN A 488 60.76 7.80 -13.18
C ASN A 488 61.86 8.30 -12.22
N ARG A 489 61.51 8.60 -10.96
CA ARG A 489 62.48 8.99 -9.93
C ARG A 489 63.43 7.85 -9.59
N LEU A 490 62.91 6.62 -9.48
CA LEU A 490 63.71 5.43 -9.26
C LEU A 490 64.70 5.21 -10.42
N ALA A 491 64.24 5.33 -11.67
CA ALA A 491 65.11 5.19 -12.84
C ALA A 491 66.22 6.24 -12.85
N ALA A 492 65.89 7.50 -12.55
CA ALA A 492 66.86 8.60 -12.49
C ALA A 492 67.88 8.42 -11.34
N ALA A 493 67.43 8.00 -10.16
CA ALA A 493 68.30 7.71 -9.02
C ALA A 493 69.24 6.54 -9.32
N THR A 494 68.72 5.46 -9.93
CA THR A 494 69.51 4.29 -10.34
C THR A 494 70.60 4.67 -11.35
N ALA A 495 70.26 5.43 -12.39
CA ALA A 495 71.24 5.88 -13.39
C ALA A 495 72.34 6.77 -12.77
N ARG A 496 71.99 7.63 -11.81
CA ARG A 496 72.96 8.44 -11.04
C ARG A 496 73.87 7.59 -10.16
N ILE A 497 73.34 6.56 -9.50
CA ILE A 497 74.12 5.61 -8.71
C ILE A 497 75.17 4.94 -9.60
N THR A 498 74.76 4.39 -10.76
CA THR A 498 75.68 3.74 -11.71
C THR A 498 76.77 4.69 -12.22
N ALA A 499 76.41 5.94 -12.55
CA ALA A 499 77.38 6.93 -12.99
C ALA A 499 78.40 7.30 -11.90
N LEU A 500 77.95 7.51 -10.66
CA LEU A 500 78.84 7.83 -9.53
C LEU A 500 79.71 6.63 -9.14
N GLN A 501 79.18 5.39 -9.20
CA GLN A 501 79.95 4.17 -8.96
C GLN A 501 81.11 4.00 -9.94
N SER A 502 80.95 4.42 -11.20
CA SER A 502 82.03 4.36 -12.21
C SER A 502 83.21 5.31 -11.95
N THR A 503 83.07 6.29 -11.05
CA THR A 503 84.10 7.29 -10.72
C THR A 503 84.96 6.95 -9.50
N LEU A 504 84.67 5.85 -8.81
CA LEU A 504 85.41 5.38 -7.64
C LEU A 504 86.62 4.51 -8.06
N PRO A 505 87.81 4.67 -7.45
CA PRO A 505 88.97 3.83 -7.72
C PRO A 505 88.75 2.39 -7.22
N LYS A 506 89.35 1.40 -7.90
CA LYS A 506 89.31 -0.02 -7.48
C LYS A 506 89.94 -0.17 -6.08
N LEU A 507 89.10 -0.50 -5.10
CA LEU A 507 89.47 -0.79 -3.71
C LEU A 507 90.01 -2.23 -3.58
N GLN A 508 90.56 -2.58 -2.40
CA GLN A 508 90.88 -3.97 -2.06
C GLN A 508 89.60 -4.84 -2.08
N ASP A 509 89.73 -6.10 -2.51
CA ASP A 509 88.60 -7.00 -2.80
C ASP A 509 87.59 -7.15 -1.63
N SER A 510 88.01 -7.05 -0.37
CA SER A 510 87.11 -7.15 0.79
C SER A 510 86.24 -5.90 1.04
N ASP A 511 86.78 -4.72 0.73
CA ASP A 511 86.07 -3.44 0.92
C ASP A 511 85.07 -3.22 -0.23
N GLN A 512 85.42 -3.62 -1.45
CA GLN A 512 84.52 -3.59 -2.60
C GLN A 512 83.33 -4.54 -2.42
N ALA A 513 83.57 -5.76 -1.92
CA ALA A 513 82.50 -6.73 -1.65
C ALA A 513 81.49 -6.24 -0.59
N THR A 514 81.91 -5.41 0.36
CA THR A 514 81.01 -4.83 1.37
C THR A 514 80.17 -3.69 0.79
N LEU A 515 80.73 -2.90 -0.13
CA LEU A 515 80.01 -1.84 -0.85
C LEU A 515 78.99 -2.41 -1.83
N ASP A 516 79.37 -3.45 -2.58
CA ASP A 516 78.49 -4.10 -3.57
C ASP A 516 77.30 -4.78 -2.89
N ARG A 517 77.54 -5.39 -1.71
CA ARG A 517 76.51 -6.11 -0.94
C ARG A 517 75.58 -5.20 -0.12
N ASN A 518 75.92 -3.90 0.03
CA ASN A 518 75.13 -2.97 0.84
C ASN A 518 73.69 -2.81 0.32
N GLN A 519 73.52 -2.78 -1.01
CA GLN A 519 72.19 -2.69 -1.60
C GLN A 519 71.33 -3.92 -1.25
N ASP A 520 71.89 -5.12 -1.37
CA ASP A 520 71.18 -6.36 -1.03
C ASP A 520 70.82 -6.42 0.47
N VAL A 521 71.71 -5.94 1.35
CA VAL A 521 71.48 -5.90 2.80
C VAL A 521 70.41 -4.87 3.19
N VAL A 522 70.39 -3.70 2.53
CA VAL A 522 69.31 -2.72 2.74
C VAL A 522 67.98 -3.25 2.21
N GLU A 523 67.98 -3.91 1.04
CA GLU A 523 66.78 -4.49 0.44
C GLU A 523 66.20 -5.63 1.30
N ILE A 524 67.01 -6.55 1.82
CA ILE A 524 66.52 -7.64 2.69
C ILE A 524 65.97 -7.10 4.02
N GLY A 525 66.55 -6.03 4.57
CA GLY A 525 66.05 -5.35 5.77
C GLY A 525 64.67 -4.74 5.56
N GLN A 526 64.47 -4.08 4.41
CA GLN A 526 63.16 -3.51 4.06
C GLN A 526 62.12 -4.60 3.75
N GLN A 527 62.51 -5.68 3.07
CA GLN A 527 61.62 -6.82 2.83
C GLN A 527 61.17 -7.48 4.13
N ALA A 528 62.07 -7.60 5.11
CA ALA A 528 61.76 -8.14 6.43
C ALA A 528 60.74 -7.27 7.19
N GLU A 529 60.92 -5.95 7.22
CA GLU A 529 59.95 -5.04 7.85
C GLU A 529 58.60 -5.02 7.11
N ARG A 530 58.60 -5.11 5.78
CA ARG A 530 57.35 -5.26 5.00
C ARG A 530 56.63 -6.56 5.33
N GLN A 531 57.33 -7.69 5.37
CA GLN A 531 56.72 -8.98 5.69
C GLN A 531 56.12 -8.98 7.11
N LYS A 532 56.81 -8.35 8.05
CA LYS A 532 56.32 -8.15 9.42
C LYS A 532 55.04 -7.30 9.48
N ALA A 533 54.95 -6.23 8.67
CA ALA A 533 53.75 -5.42 8.54
C ALA A 533 52.60 -6.16 7.82
N ASP A 534 52.89 -6.89 6.74
CA ASP A 534 51.89 -7.70 6.03
C ASP A 534 51.28 -8.79 6.94
N LEU A 535 52.09 -9.40 7.81
CA LEU A 535 51.60 -10.36 8.81
C LEU A 535 50.73 -9.70 9.90
N MET A 536 50.94 -8.42 10.21
CA MET A 536 50.07 -7.65 11.11
C MET A 536 48.71 -7.39 10.45
N GLU A 537 48.72 -6.91 9.21
CA GLU A 537 47.49 -6.63 8.45
C GLU A 537 46.66 -7.91 8.25
N LEU A 538 47.30 -9.05 7.98
CA LEU A 538 46.61 -10.34 7.89
C LEU A 538 45.92 -10.74 9.20
N GLN A 539 46.54 -10.44 10.35
CA GLN A 539 45.91 -10.69 11.64
C GLN A 539 44.70 -9.78 11.86
N GLU A 540 44.80 -8.49 11.55
CA GLU A 540 43.69 -7.53 11.65
C GLU A 540 42.49 -7.95 10.77
N LEU A 541 42.75 -8.46 9.56
CA LEU A 541 41.71 -8.99 8.68
C LEU A 541 41.00 -10.22 9.27
N VAL A 542 41.75 -11.14 9.89
CA VAL A 542 41.17 -12.30 10.57
C VAL A 542 40.33 -11.88 11.77
N GLU A 543 40.75 -10.85 12.51
CA GLU A 543 39.98 -10.25 13.59
C GLU A 543 38.69 -9.57 13.07
N GLU A 544 38.72 -8.90 11.92
CA GLU A 544 37.50 -8.36 11.28
C GLU A 544 36.53 -9.48 10.89
N VAL A 545 37.02 -10.58 10.31
CA VAL A 545 36.22 -11.76 9.98
C VAL A 545 35.57 -12.36 11.22
N ALA A 546 36.30 -12.45 12.33
CA ALA A 546 35.75 -12.90 13.62
C ALA A 546 34.61 -11.97 14.11
N GLY A 547 34.81 -10.65 14.02
CA GLY A 547 33.79 -9.66 14.38
C GLY A 547 32.51 -9.75 13.53
N ARG A 548 32.65 -9.98 12.21
CA ARG A 548 31.51 -10.19 11.31
C ARG A 548 30.78 -11.51 11.59
N LEU A 549 31.51 -12.57 11.91
CA LEU A 549 30.91 -13.85 12.27
C LEU A 549 30.08 -13.73 13.56
N ALA A 550 30.59 -12.98 14.56
CA ALA A 550 29.89 -12.74 15.82
C ALA A 550 28.55 -11.98 15.64
N THR A 551 28.48 -11.10 14.64
CA THR A 551 27.31 -10.26 14.33
C THR A 551 26.40 -10.84 13.24
N THR A 552 26.71 -12.02 12.72
CA THR A 552 25.90 -12.67 11.68
C THR A 552 24.50 -13.00 12.20
N GLN A 553 23.47 -12.60 11.42
CA GLN A 553 22.07 -12.79 11.79
C GLN A 553 21.75 -14.29 11.95
N ARG A 554 21.17 -14.64 13.09
CA ARG A 554 20.79 -16.02 13.42
C ARG A 554 19.31 -16.23 13.16
N LEU A 555 18.96 -17.41 12.63
CA LEU A 555 17.58 -17.82 12.47
C LEU A 555 16.94 -18.03 13.85
N ARG A 556 16.03 -17.12 14.23
CA ARG A 556 15.25 -17.21 15.47
C ARG A 556 13.78 -17.38 15.09
N SER A 557 13.20 -18.51 15.50
CA SER A 557 11.78 -18.81 15.30
C SER A 557 11.26 -19.59 16.51
N GLU A 558 10.03 -19.29 16.90
CA GLU A 558 9.28 -20.02 17.94
C GLU A 558 8.46 -21.18 17.35
N LEU A 559 8.39 -21.29 16.02
CA LEU A 559 7.67 -22.34 15.33
C LEU A 559 8.37 -23.69 15.55
N LYS A 560 7.64 -24.66 16.10
CA LYS A 560 8.11 -26.03 16.39
C LYS A 560 8.10 -26.96 15.17
N ASP A 561 8.20 -26.38 13.98
CA ASP A 561 8.22 -27.14 12.73
C ASP A 561 9.55 -27.90 12.57
N VAL A 562 9.48 -29.14 12.08
CA VAL A 562 10.64 -30.04 11.95
C VAL A 562 11.64 -29.49 10.93
N VAL A 563 11.19 -28.90 9.83
CA VAL A 563 12.04 -28.32 8.78
C VAL A 563 12.76 -27.09 9.33
N ILE A 564 12.01 -26.20 9.98
CA ILE A 564 12.57 -24.97 10.59
C ILE A 564 13.60 -25.31 11.66
N THR A 565 13.31 -26.31 12.49
CA THR A 565 14.24 -26.78 13.54
C THR A 565 15.49 -27.40 12.91
N GLY A 566 15.36 -28.21 11.87
CA GLY A 566 16.48 -28.81 11.14
C GLY A 566 17.42 -27.77 10.51
N VAL A 567 16.87 -26.74 9.87
CA VAL A 567 17.66 -25.63 9.30
C VAL A 567 18.35 -24.84 10.39
N LYS A 568 17.67 -24.52 11.50
CA LYS A 568 18.25 -23.82 12.65
C LYS A 568 19.49 -24.58 13.18
N THR A 569 19.34 -25.85 13.50
CA THR A 569 20.44 -26.68 14.03
C THR A 569 21.60 -26.77 13.04
N SER A 570 21.31 -26.94 11.74
CA SER A 570 22.34 -27.01 10.69
C SER A 570 23.10 -25.68 10.56
N SER A 571 22.39 -24.56 10.58
CA SER A 571 23.00 -23.22 10.50
C SER A 571 23.88 -22.91 11.72
N GLU A 572 23.43 -23.26 12.93
CA GLU A 572 24.20 -23.12 14.16
C GLU A 572 25.46 -23.97 14.13
N LYS A 573 25.36 -25.20 13.61
CA LYS A 573 26.51 -26.09 13.42
C LYS A 573 27.55 -25.50 12.47
N VAL A 574 27.12 -24.96 11.33
CA VAL A 574 28.02 -24.33 10.34
C VAL A 574 28.71 -23.11 10.94
N LEU A 575 27.97 -22.22 11.58
CA LEU A 575 28.54 -21.01 12.22
C LEU A 575 29.54 -21.38 13.32
N ALA A 576 29.23 -22.38 14.14
CA ALA A 576 30.15 -22.88 15.16
C ALA A 576 31.42 -23.47 14.55
N GLN A 577 31.31 -24.27 13.50
CA GLN A 577 32.47 -24.86 12.81
C GLN A 577 33.38 -23.80 12.18
N ILE A 578 32.80 -22.76 11.57
CA ILE A 578 33.57 -21.65 11.01
C ILE A 578 34.25 -20.87 12.13
N GLY A 579 33.54 -20.60 13.24
CA GLY A 579 34.10 -19.89 14.40
C GLY A 579 35.35 -20.55 14.94
N VAL A 580 35.30 -21.86 15.19
CA VAL A 580 36.46 -22.63 15.67
C VAL A 580 37.66 -22.51 14.71
N LYS A 581 37.42 -22.54 13.40
CA LYS A 581 38.50 -22.42 12.40
C LYS A 581 39.10 -21.02 12.35
N VAL A 582 38.27 -19.98 12.45
CA VAL A 582 38.73 -18.58 12.49
C VAL A 582 39.54 -18.32 13.75
N ASP A 583 39.08 -18.81 14.91
CA ASP A 583 39.81 -18.69 16.18
C ASP A 583 41.15 -19.43 16.14
N ALA A 584 41.17 -20.64 15.57
CA ALA A 584 42.40 -21.41 15.38
C ALA A 584 43.40 -20.69 14.46
N LEU A 585 42.93 -20.16 13.33
CA LEU A 585 43.77 -19.40 12.40
C LEU A 585 44.33 -18.13 13.05
N ASN A 586 43.52 -17.43 13.85
CA ASN A 586 43.98 -16.25 14.58
C ASN A 586 45.09 -16.61 15.59
N ALA A 587 44.91 -17.71 16.32
CA ALA A 587 45.91 -18.22 17.25
C ALA A 587 47.21 -18.66 16.53
N GLU A 588 47.11 -19.34 15.38
CA GLU A 588 48.25 -19.74 14.56
C GLU A 588 49.03 -18.53 14.04
N LEU A 589 48.35 -17.49 13.53
CA LEU A 589 48.98 -16.25 13.08
C LEU A 589 49.69 -15.53 14.23
N ALA A 590 49.05 -15.41 15.39
CA ALA A 590 49.63 -14.80 16.58
C ALA A 590 50.88 -15.58 17.06
N ALA A 591 50.82 -16.91 17.09
CA ALA A 591 51.95 -17.76 17.45
C ALA A 591 53.10 -17.67 16.44
N GLY A 592 52.78 -17.69 15.14
CA GLY A 592 53.75 -17.54 14.05
C GLY A 592 54.48 -16.20 14.10
N ARG A 593 53.75 -15.10 14.30
CA ARG A 593 54.35 -13.77 14.52
C ARG A 593 55.29 -13.75 15.73
N LYS A 594 54.87 -14.33 16.85
CA LYS A 594 55.70 -14.42 18.06
C LYS A 594 56.98 -15.20 17.82
N ALA A 595 56.94 -16.27 17.02
CA ALA A 595 58.09 -17.08 16.66
C ALA A 595 59.05 -16.37 15.68
N LEU A 596 58.52 -15.57 14.75
CA LEU A 596 59.31 -14.84 13.74
C LEU A 596 59.92 -13.53 14.27
N ASN A 597 59.30 -12.89 15.27
CA ASN A 597 59.78 -11.62 15.84
C ASN A 597 61.26 -11.62 16.27
N PRO A 598 61.79 -12.65 16.96
CA PRO A 598 63.23 -12.73 17.25
C PRO A 598 64.09 -12.80 15.99
N GLY A 599 63.60 -13.45 14.93
CA GLY A 599 64.25 -13.51 13.62
C GLY A 599 64.31 -12.14 12.95
N TYR A 600 63.20 -11.40 12.94
CA TYR A 600 63.17 -10.01 12.45
C TYR A 600 64.15 -9.12 13.23
N GLY A 601 64.21 -9.26 14.56
CA GLY A 601 65.20 -8.53 15.37
C GLY A 601 66.66 -8.88 15.06
N LYS A 602 66.95 -10.12 14.65
CA LYS A 602 68.29 -10.51 14.16
C LYS A 602 68.61 -9.90 12.81
N VAL A 603 67.64 -9.83 11.89
CA VAL A 603 67.79 -9.16 10.59
C VAL A 603 68.01 -7.67 10.78
N GLU A 604 67.23 -7.02 11.64
CA GLU A 604 67.40 -5.61 12.00
C GLU A 604 68.80 -5.32 12.57
N LYS A 605 69.26 -6.18 13.49
CA LYS A 605 70.62 -6.09 14.04
C LYS A 605 71.69 -6.31 12.95
N PHE A 606 71.53 -7.30 12.09
CA PHE A 606 72.44 -7.56 10.96
C PHE A 606 72.53 -6.36 10.01
N VAL A 607 71.41 -5.77 9.63
CA VAL A 607 71.35 -4.56 8.79
C VAL A 607 72.03 -3.39 9.50
N THR A 608 71.82 -3.23 10.80
CA THR A 608 72.43 -2.16 11.60
C THR A 608 73.95 -2.32 11.72
N ASP A 609 74.43 -3.53 11.97
CA ASP A 609 75.85 -3.82 12.09
C ASP A 609 76.55 -3.72 10.73
N HIS A 610 75.91 -4.17 9.64
CA HIS A 610 76.41 -3.98 8.28
C HIS A 610 76.48 -2.50 7.91
N LYS A 611 75.48 -1.70 8.26
CA LYS A 611 75.48 -0.25 8.05
C LYS A 611 76.66 0.42 8.76
N LYS A 612 76.97 0.04 10.00
CA LYS A 612 78.16 0.56 10.72
C LYS A 612 79.46 0.20 10.01
N ALA A 613 79.59 -1.04 9.51
CA ALA A 613 80.76 -1.48 8.77
C ALA A 613 80.91 -0.75 7.43
N HIS A 614 79.80 -0.60 6.69
CA HIS A 614 79.73 0.19 5.46
C HIS A 614 80.13 1.65 5.71
N ASP A 615 79.56 2.31 6.73
CA ASP A 615 79.86 3.69 7.09
C ASP A 615 81.34 3.88 7.49
N ALA A 616 81.95 2.87 8.13
CA ALA A 616 83.38 2.87 8.46
C ALA A 616 84.27 2.74 7.21
N ILE A 617 83.89 1.92 6.22
CA ILE A 617 84.61 1.80 4.94
C ILE A 617 84.48 3.09 4.13
N VAL A 618 83.27 3.65 4.04
CA VAL A 618 83.01 4.96 3.40
C VAL A 618 83.85 6.08 4.04
N SER A 619 84.17 5.98 5.34
CA SER A 619 85.03 6.94 6.03
C SER A 619 86.53 6.83 5.70
N LYS A 620 87.01 5.65 5.25
CA LYS A 620 88.42 5.39 4.87
C LYS A 620 88.79 5.94 3.47
N ILE A 621 87.81 6.15 2.58
CA ILE A 621 88.01 6.61 1.19
C ILE A 621 88.25 8.14 1.14
N GLY A 622 89.18 8.64 1.97
CA GLY A 622 89.31 10.04 2.39
C GLY A 622 89.35 11.15 1.31
N ALA A 623 89.60 10.83 0.03
CA ALA A 623 89.61 11.80 -1.06
C ALA A 623 88.24 12.02 -1.74
N GLN A 624 87.24 11.15 -1.55
CA GLN A 624 85.92 11.22 -2.23
C GLN A 624 84.73 10.95 -1.29
N ARG A 625 84.85 11.27 0.00
CA ARG A 625 83.79 11.10 1.02
C ARG A 625 82.43 11.66 0.59
N THR A 626 82.42 12.72 -0.22
CA THR A 626 81.22 13.36 -0.76
C THR A 626 80.48 12.49 -1.77
N VAL A 627 81.19 11.78 -2.67
CA VAL A 627 80.62 10.91 -3.71
C VAL A 627 80.00 9.65 -3.07
N ALA A 628 80.71 9.04 -2.12
CA ALA A 628 80.21 7.87 -1.39
C ALA A 628 78.97 8.18 -0.53
N LYS A 629 78.93 9.36 0.13
CA LYS A 629 77.72 9.84 0.80
C LYS A 629 76.55 10.06 -0.16
N GLN A 630 76.81 10.65 -1.34
CA GLN A 630 75.77 10.85 -2.36
C GLN A 630 75.21 9.53 -2.89
N ILE A 631 76.04 8.51 -3.10
CA ILE A 631 75.59 7.16 -3.48
C ILE A 631 74.71 6.56 -2.39
N ALA A 632 75.13 6.61 -1.13
CA ALA A 632 74.33 6.08 -0.01
C ALA A 632 72.98 6.80 0.15
N GLU A 633 72.94 8.13 -0.03
CA GLU A 633 71.71 8.92 0.00
C GLU A 633 70.78 8.54 -1.16
N LEU A 634 71.32 8.42 -2.38
CA LEU A 634 70.55 8.00 -3.57
C LEU A 634 70.06 6.55 -3.47
N GLN A 635 70.84 5.64 -2.86
CA GLN A 635 70.42 4.27 -2.60
C GLN A 635 69.24 4.23 -1.62
N LYS A 636 69.29 5.06 -0.55
CA LYS A 636 68.17 5.22 0.38
C LYS A 636 66.92 5.77 -0.33
N THR A 637 67.06 6.81 -1.16
CA THR A 637 65.94 7.35 -1.96
C THR A 637 65.37 6.31 -2.91
N SER A 638 66.23 5.54 -3.60
CA SER A 638 65.79 4.47 -4.52
C SER A 638 65.00 3.39 -3.79
N ALA A 639 65.42 3.03 -2.59
CA ALA A 639 64.74 2.04 -1.75
C ALA A 639 63.36 2.54 -1.28
N THR A 640 63.25 3.84 -0.90
CA THR A 640 61.96 4.49 -0.59
C THR A 640 61.03 4.55 -1.80
N GLU A 641 61.54 4.91 -2.99
CA GLU A 641 60.71 4.96 -4.20
C GLU A 641 60.25 3.54 -4.63
N LYS A 642 61.08 2.49 -4.47
CA LYS A 642 60.65 1.08 -4.65
C LYS A 642 59.52 0.68 -3.71
N ASP A 643 59.57 1.14 -2.45
CA ASP A 643 58.49 0.93 -1.46
C ASP A 643 57.20 1.61 -1.89
N GLN A 644 57.30 2.87 -2.28
CA GLN A 644 56.18 3.67 -2.74
C GLN A 644 55.52 3.05 -3.99
N ILE A 645 56.30 2.55 -4.95
CA ILE A 645 55.78 1.83 -6.14
C ILE A 645 55.02 0.57 -5.72
N THR A 646 55.55 -0.20 -4.78
CA THR A 646 54.91 -1.43 -4.28
C THR A 646 53.58 -1.13 -3.58
N GLN A 647 53.56 -0.10 -2.73
CA GLN A 647 52.37 0.38 -2.03
C GLN A 647 51.30 0.91 -3.01
N LEU A 648 51.71 1.73 -3.99
CA LEU A 648 50.82 2.25 -5.03
C LEU A 648 50.26 1.11 -5.91
N ALA A 649 51.06 0.10 -6.23
CA ALA A 649 50.61 -1.08 -6.96
C ALA A 649 49.56 -1.89 -6.16
N LYS A 650 49.75 -2.08 -4.85
CA LYS A 650 48.74 -2.69 -3.97
C LYS A 650 47.43 -1.89 -3.98
N LYS A 651 47.50 -0.56 -3.83
CA LYS A 651 46.32 0.33 -3.87
C LYS A 651 45.59 0.30 -5.22
N ILE A 652 46.32 0.25 -6.34
CA ILE A 652 45.75 0.10 -7.69
C ILE A 652 45.05 -1.26 -7.82
N ALA A 653 45.69 -2.34 -7.37
CA ALA A 653 45.10 -3.69 -7.41
C ALA A 653 43.82 -3.79 -6.57
N ALA A 654 43.76 -3.11 -5.42
CA ALA A 654 42.58 -3.08 -4.54
C ALA A 654 41.34 -2.44 -5.20
N LEU A 655 41.51 -1.55 -6.19
CA LEU A 655 40.39 -0.96 -6.93
C LEU A 655 39.69 -2.00 -7.83
N GLY A 656 40.38 -3.08 -8.20
CA GLY A 656 39.85 -4.18 -9.02
C GLY A 656 39.48 -3.75 -10.45
N ASP A 657 38.57 -4.50 -11.08
CA ASP A 657 38.12 -4.22 -12.44
C ASP A 657 37.03 -3.14 -12.47
N LEU A 658 37.46 -1.88 -12.56
CA LEU A 658 36.56 -0.73 -12.66
C LEU A 658 35.74 -0.71 -13.95
N ASN A 659 36.24 -1.29 -15.05
CA ASN A 659 35.49 -1.37 -16.32
C ASN A 659 34.30 -2.31 -16.21
N LYS A 660 34.47 -3.44 -15.49
CA LYS A 660 33.35 -4.32 -15.14
C LYS A 660 32.34 -3.60 -14.24
N ARG A 661 32.79 -2.94 -13.17
CA ARG A 661 31.91 -2.18 -12.25
C ARG A 661 31.14 -1.07 -12.96
N TYR A 662 31.77 -0.39 -13.91
CA TYR A 662 31.12 0.63 -14.75
C TYR A 662 30.00 0.04 -15.60
N ARG A 663 30.25 -1.08 -16.29
CA ARG A 663 29.23 -1.76 -17.11
C ARG A 663 28.04 -2.20 -16.26
N GLU A 664 28.29 -2.78 -15.09
CA GLU A 664 27.25 -3.21 -14.15
C GLU A 664 26.43 -2.02 -13.62
N ALA A 665 27.08 -0.96 -13.17
CA ALA A 665 26.42 0.24 -12.67
C ALA A 665 25.61 0.97 -13.76
N ARG A 666 26.14 1.04 -14.99
CA ARG A 666 25.43 1.60 -16.15
C ARG A 666 24.21 0.75 -16.53
N ALA A 667 24.35 -0.57 -16.55
CA ALA A 667 23.24 -1.47 -16.84
C ALA A 667 22.14 -1.37 -15.77
N ALA A 668 22.51 -1.27 -14.49
CA ALA A 668 21.55 -1.07 -13.41
C ALA A 668 20.81 0.26 -13.53
N LEU A 669 21.51 1.37 -13.81
CA LEU A 669 20.87 2.67 -14.02
C LEU A 669 19.95 2.65 -15.24
N LYS A 670 20.41 2.10 -16.37
CA LYS A 670 19.58 1.98 -17.58
C LYS A 670 18.31 1.17 -17.29
N LYS A 671 18.45 0.02 -16.63
CA LYS A 671 17.31 -0.81 -16.26
C LYS A 671 16.30 -0.04 -15.41
N SER A 672 16.74 0.66 -14.36
CA SER A 672 15.83 1.41 -13.49
C SER A 672 15.09 2.55 -14.21
N VAL A 673 15.73 3.19 -15.19
CA VAL A 673 15.08 4.22 -16.03
C VAL A 673 14.10 3.58 -17.00
N ASP A 674 14.48 2.47 -17.66
CA ASP A 674 13.62 1.74 -18.59
C ASP A 674 12.37 1.20 -17.86
N ASP A 675 12.53 0.65 -16.65
CA ASP A 675 11.44 0.14 -15.80
C ASP A 675 10.45 1.27 -15.42
N GLN A 676 10.96 2.48 -15.08
CA GLN A 676 10.12 3.65 -14.79
C GLN A 676 9.34 4.10 -16.03
N ALA A 677 10.01 4.22 -17.17
CA ALA A 677 9.38 4.63 -18.43
C ALA A 677 8.27 3.66 -18.85
N GLN A 678 8.50 2.35 -18.68
CA GLN A 678 7.49 1.33 -18.97
C GLN A 678 6.28 1.43 -18.02
N GLY A 679 6.53 1.68 -16.73
CA GLY A 679 5.46 1.95 -15.75
C GLY A 679 4.61 3.16 -16.15
N LEU A 680 5.26 4.29 -16.45
CA LEU A 680 4.61 5.52 -16.89
C LEU A 680 3.78 5.33 -18.17
N LYS A 681 4.29 4.57 -19.16
CA LYS A 681 3.56 4.24 -20.40
C LYS A 681 2.32 3.39 -20.11
N GLY A 682 2.44 2.39 -19.25
CA GLY A 682 1.31 1.56 -18.82
C GLY A 682 0.21 2.40 -18.19
N TRP A 683 0.57 3.39 -17.39
CA TRP A 683 -0.40 4.27 -16.74
C TRP A 683 -0.99 5.35 -17.67
N ALA A 684 -0.18 5.91 -18.58
CA ALA A 684 -0.67 6.82 -19.61
C ALA A 684 -1.84 6.19 -20.39
N SER A 685 -1.71 4.92 -20.79
CA SER A 685 -2.78 4.17 -21.45
C SER A 685 -4.05 4.04 -20.61
N GLN A 686 -3.93 3.89 -19.28
CA GLN A 686 -5.09 3.82 -18.38
C GLN A 686 -5.80 5.18 -18.26
N ILE A 687 -5.05 6.30 -18.22
CA ILE A 687 -5.64 7.64 -18.20
C ILE A 687 -6.45 7.89 -19.49
N GLU A 688 -5.89 7.52 -20.65
CA GLU A 688 -6.60 7.64 -21.92
C GLU A 688 -7.91 6.81 -21.92
N GLN A 689 -7.86 5.58 -21.39
CA GLN A 689 -9.05 4.73 -21.26
C GLN A 689 -10.10 5.32 -20.31
N LEU A 690 -9.70 5.80 -19.14
CA LEU A 690 -10.61 6.40 -18.15
C LEU A 690 -11.22 7.71 -18.64
N SER A 691 -10.48 8.50 -19.41
CA SER A 691 -10.98 9.74 -20.01
C SER A 691 -11.86 9.52 -21.26
N SER A 692 -12.08 8.26 -21.66
CA SER A 692 -12.78 7.90 -22.90
C SER A 692 -12.20 8.63 -24.13
N GLY A 693 -10.88 8.81 -24.17
CA GLY A 693 -10.16 9.50 -25.25
C GLY A 693 -10.21 11.03 -25.19
N SER A 694 -10.73 11.63 -24.11
CA SER A 694 -10.75 13.10 -23.94
C SER A 694 -9.37 13.68 -23.60
N VAL A 695 -8.46 12.85 -23.10
CA VAL A 695 -7.08 13.21 -22.74
C VAL A 695 -6.14 12.24 -23.46
N SER A 696 -5.07 12.74 -24.07
CA SER A 696 -3.97 11.92 -24.60
C SER A 696 -2.69 12.21 -23.83
N VAL A 697 -1.95 11.16 -23.47
CA VAL A 697 -0.74 11.25 -22.66
C VAL A 697 0.39 10.54 -23.38
N ALA A 698 1.44 11.29 -23.73
CA ALA A 698 2.65 10.76 -24.35
C ALA A 698 3.80 10.78 -23.34
N VAL A 699 4.49 9.64 -23.17
CA VAL A 699 5.71 9.54 -22.37
C VAL A 699 6.89 9.54 -23.33
N ALA A 700 7.73 10.57 -23.25
CA ALA A 700 8.96 10.64 -24.05
C ALA A 700 10.03 9.72 -23.46
N ASP A 701 10.62 8.86 -24.30
CA ASP A 701 11.63 7.87 -23.86
C ASP A 701 12.99 8.50 -23.54
N ASP A 702 13.28 9.69 -24.09
CA ASP A 702 14.65 10.19 -24.18
C ASP A 702 14.98 11.31 -23.17
N GLY A 703 13.98 11.84 -22.44
CA GLY A 703 14.14 12.95 -21.50
C GLY A 703 14.74 14.23 -22.12
N ASP A 704 14.99 15.24 -21.29
CA ASP A 704 15.72 16.45 -21.69
C ASP A 704 17.24 16.22 -21.55
N LEU A 705 17.96 16.21 -22.68
CA LEU A 705 19.41 15.98 -22.74
C LEU A 705 20.22 17.28 -22.65
N SER A 706 19.59 18.44 -22.49
CA SER A 706 20.24 19.76 -22.51
C SER A 706 21.37 19.88 -21.48
N ASP A 707 21.15 19.38 -20.27
CA ASP A 707 22.15 19.38 -19.20
C ASP A 707 23.36 18.49 -19.52
N ILE A 708 23.14 17.39 -20.24
CA ILE A 708 24.21 16.48 -20.67
C ILE A 708 25.06 17.18 -21.74
N TYR A 709 24.44 17.86 -22.70
CA TYR A 709 25.17 18.64 -23.70
C TYR A 709 25.99 19.77 -23.05
N ALA A 710 25.40 20.51 -22.12
CA ALA A 710 26.11 21.58 -21.39
C ALA A 710 27.30 21.05 -20.56
N ALA A 711 27.15 19.88 -19.94
CA ALA A 711 28.23 19.22 -19.21
C ALA A 711 29.37 18.77 -20.15
N PHE A 712 29.03 18.23 -21.33
CA PHE A 712 30.01 17.84 -22.35
C PHE A 712 30.79 19.05 -22.91
N ASP A 713 30.11 20.15 -23.18
CA ASP A 713 30.74 21.39 -23.64
C ASP A 713 31.71 21.93 -22.57
N THR A 714 31.29 21.92 -21.31
CA THR A 714 32.15 22.34 -20.19
C THR A 714 33.40 21.46 -20.07
N LEU A 715 33.25 20.15 -20.26
CA LEU A 715 34.36 19.19 -20.18
C LEU A 715 35.33 19.33 -21.35
N ALA A 716 34.80 19.59 -22.56
CA ALA A 716 35.60 19.86 -23.76
C ALA A 716 36.44 21.13 -23.61
N VAL A 717 35.86 22.20 -23.06
CA VAL A 717 36.58 23.46 -22.77
C VAL A 717 37.70 23.25 -21.75
N ARG A 718 37.41 22.54 -20.66
CA ARG A 718 38.37 22.36 -19.54
C ARG A 718 39.54 21.41 -19.85
N THR A 719 39.38 20.46 -20.77
CA THR A 719 40.42 19.47 -21.07
C THR A 719 41.40 19.89 -22.16
N HIS A 720 41.17 21.04 -22.81
CA HIS A 720 42.01 21.55 -23.92
C HIS A 720 42.27 20.50 -25.02
N SER A 721 41.32 19.58 -25.20
CA SER A 721 41.39 18.53 -26.21
C SER A 721 41.21 19.15 -27.60
N GLN A 722 42.30 19.31 -28.35
CA GLN A 722 42.27 19.71 -29.76
C GLN A 722 41.81 18.58 -30.70
N GLU A 723 40.68 17.92 -30.40
CA GLU A 723 40.04 16.99 -31.34
C GLU A 723 38.53 17.26 -31.45
N GLY A 724 38.16 18.47 -31.92
CA GLY A 724 36.80 18.79 -32.33
C GLY A 724 36.21 17.81 -33.37
N ALA A 725 37.04 17.01 -34.05
CA ALA A 725 36.61 15.99 -35.01
C ALA A 725 36.16 14.66 -34.39
N ARG A 726 36.65 14.26 -33.21
CA ARG A 726 36.21 13.01 -32.54
C ARG A 726 34.89 13.18 -31.79
N ASN A 727 34.67 14.34 -31.16
CA ASN A 727 33.40 14.65 -30.50
C ASN A 727 32.25 14.84 -31.50
N LYS A 728 32.52 15.41 -32.69
CA LYS A 728 31.53 15.49 -33.77
C LYS A 728 31.15 14.10 -34.31
N LYS A 729 32.11 13.19 -34.47
CA LYS A 729 31.85 11.78 -34.82
C LYS A 729 31.13 10.98 -33.74
N LEU A 730 31.28 11.33 -32.46
CA LEU A 730 30.54 10.71 -31.36
C LEU A 730 29.10 11.24 -31.28
N GLY A 731 28.92 12.55 -31.45
CA GLY A 731 27.60 13.17 -31.62
C GLY A 731 26.85 12.58 -32.83
N GLU A 732 27.53 12.44 -33.97
CA GLU A 732 27.02 11.78 -35.18
C GLU A 732 26.66 10.29 -34.93
N ARG A 733 27.47 9.56 -34.15
CA ARG A 733 27.18 8.17 -33.75
C ARG A 733 25.97 8.05 -32.81
N ILE A 734 25.80 8.98 -31.88
CA ILE A 734 24.63 9.00 -30.98
C ILE A 734 23.35 9.28 -31.81
N THR A 735 23.39 10.20 -32.79
CA THR A 735 22.28 10.40 -33.73
C THR A 735 22.02 9.20 -34.65
N LEU A 736 23.03 8.40 -35.00
CA LEU A 736 22.91 7.22 -35.88
C LEU A 736 22.32 5.98 -35.17
N ASP A 737 22.42 5.88 -33.84
CA ASP A 737 21.80 4.82 -33.02
C ASP A 737 20.32 5.11 -32.66
N GLY A 738 19.67 6.05 -33.36
CA GLY A 738 18.23 6.31 -33.26
C GLY A 738 17.81 7.64 -32.63
N PHE A 739 18.76 8.47 -32.17
CA PHE A 739 18.47 9.78 -31.58
C PHE A 739 18.30 10.85 -32.67
N GLY A 740 17.20 10.77 -33.42
CA GLY A 740 16.80 11.81 -34.34
C GLY A 740 16.23 13.01 -33.60
N ALA A 741 16.95 14.14 -33.63
CA ALA A 741 16.45 15.43 -33.18
C ALA A 741 15.10 15.77 -33.85
N ARG A 742 14.02 15.70 -33.07
CA ARG A 742 12.82 16.49 -33.29
C ARG A 742 12.52 17.25 -32.02
N SER A 743 12.95 18.50 -32.01
CA SER A 743 12.29 19.55 -31.24
C SER A 743 10.78 19.44 -31.49
N ILE A 744 10.02 19.09 -30.45
CA ILE A 744 8.58 19.32 -30.38
C ILE A 744 8.29 19.78 -28.94
N ARG A 745 7.57 20.90 -28.86
CA ARG A 745 7.11 21.58 -27.65
C ARG A 745 6.14 20.73 -26.84
#